data_AF-A0A8T2LQZ3-F1
#
_entry.id   AF-A0A8T2LQZ3-F1
#
_cell.length_a   1.000
_cell.length_b   1.000
_cell.length_c   1.000
_cell.angle_alpha   90.00
_cell.angle_beta   90.00
_cell.angle_gamma   90.00
#
_symmetry.space_group_name_H-M   'P 1'
#
loop_
_entity.id
_entity.type
_entity.pdbx_description
1 polymer ?
#
loop_
_entity_poly.entity_id
_entity_poly.type
_entity_poly.pdbx_seq_one_letter_code
_entity_poly.pdbx_strand_id
1 'polypeptide(L)'
;MRKMADGDPDSAVVNSAVKEADPDPAPAEPESAAVEGDGERRDKAADGSWSAPILSLARKATETLSGVNSYGSGWRRSGSVSEQLSPASPTSTDHPDTNRPAIKDPVLVERSNLLSMMKLSIKVLIQSSLSLGRTLDSDYPPLQQFFVVLEHCLKHGLKVKKSFIGQNKSIWAPLELVEKLCPESADLATSVRDMPGLKTGLGRARAWLHLALMQKKVADYMKVLINRRDLLSEFYEPGALLLEEEGSVIVGMLVGLNVIDANLCVKGEDLDSQVGIIDFSLYLKDPQTTENTQDDSKMTAILDQKHYIEELNRHLSCTVTDLQAKMDSLEKTNCKLIEELSAATDRINALREEQDQLRQENATILQSSQRKEEVTLQDSQVELETYRQSRQGLDEMYNVVWTQYKEEKRIRQELQKELELQIGLKQEMEVAMKLLEKDIHEKQDTLAALRQQLDQVKTLNLQMFNKAQEAGGVAVKKEEDAVKLEQKMVQMEKAMKELELRLQDSENQRKNTEEGQKDLCSEMKGRVEALQKRMTDLDTLRSGLEVELSKEKEQRQSLQRELQREQDNSSELRTQLQQLQGLQTELLDLRHEKKQLQQLCEEQEQALQEMGLHLSQSKLKMEDFKEVNKALKGQAWLKDDEATQCKQCQKEFSISRRKHHCRNCGDIYCSSCSSNELALPSYPKPVRVCDICHSLLLQRSSTSS
;
A
#
# COMPACT_ATOMS: atom_id res chain seq x y z
N MET A 1 -22.88 61.35 -17.27
CA MET A 1 -22.95 60.99 -18.71
C MET A 1 -22.08 59.78 -18.96
N ARG A 2 -22.49 58.83 -19.82
CA ARG A 2 -21.77 57.57 -20.18
C ARG A 2 -21.61 56.61 -18.99
N LYS A 3 -22.44 55.57 -18.91
CA LYS A 3 -22.25 54.19 -19.46
C LYS A 3 -21.24 53.39 -18.63
N MET A 4 -21.64 52.41 -17.81
CA MET A 4 -22.38 51.15 -18.06
C MET A 4 -21.52 50.04 -18.68
N ALA A 5 -21.30 48.98 -17.89
CA ALA A 5 -21.22 47.59 -18.30
C ALA A 5 -21.51 46.71 -17.07
N ASP A 6 -22.48 45.79 -17.18
CA ASP A 6 -22.89 44.86 -16.13
C ASP A 6 -22.07 43.55 -16.17
N GLY A 7 -22.12 42.72 -15.12
CA GLY A 7 -21.50 41.38 -15.15
C GLY A 7 -21.38 40.70 -13.77
N ASP A 8 -22.40 39.94 -13.39
CA ASP A 8 -22.49 39.13 -12.16
C ASP A 8 -23.65 38.11 -12.33
N PRO A 9 -23.70 36.95 -11.66
CA PRO A 9 -22.66 36.09 -11.08
C PRO A 9 -22.62 34.68 -11.77
N ASP A 10 -21.69 33.80 -11.39
CA ASP A 10 -22.03 32.38 -11.09
C ASP A 10 -20.94 31.70 -10.22
N SER A 11 -21.15 30.43 -9.89
CA SER A 11 -20.71 29.76 -8.67
C SER A 11 -19.78 28.56 -8.91
N ALA A 12 -18.85 28.34 -7.97
CA ALA A 12 -18.06 27.11 -7.88
C ALA A 12 -17.65 26.85 -6.42
N VAL A 13 -18.35 25.94 -5.73
CA VAL A 13 -18.02 25.51 -4.36
C VAL A 13 -17.13 24.27 -4.42
N VAL A 14 -15.93 24.33 -3.86
CA VAL A 14 -15.08 23.16 -3.59
C VAL A 14 -14.54 23.23 -2.16
N ASN A 15 -15.05 22.36 -1.29
CA ASN A 15 -14.48 22.13 0.03
C ASN A 15 -13.40 21.04 -0.06
N SER A 16 -12.21 21.31 0.46
CA SER A 16 -11.23 20.27 0.83
C SER A 16 -10.54 20.66 2.13
N ALA A 17 -10.85 19.95 3.22
CA ALA A 17 -10.25 20.21 4.51
C ALA A 17 -8.77 19.82 4.54
N VAL A 18 -7.93 20.66 5.17
CA VAL A 18 -6.54 20.36 5.50
C VAL A 18 -6.45 20.17 7.00
N LYS A 19 -5.74 19.13 7.45
CA LYS A 19 -5.51 18.87 8.88
C LYS A 19 -4.40 19.78 9.41
N GLU A 20 -4.61 20.32 10.60
CA GLU A 20 -3.54 20.89 11.43
C GLU A 20 -2.68 19.77 12.03
N ALA A 21 -1.40 20.06 12.25
CA ALA A 21 -0.45 19.20 12.95
C ALA A 21 0.69 20.06 13.51
N ASP A 22 0.69 20.28 14.83
CA ASP A 22 1.75 21.02 15.53
C ASP A 22 3.03 20.20 15.69
N PRO A 23 4.19 20.88 15.75
CA PRO A 23 5.37 20.39 16.46
C PRO A 23 5.79 21.33 17.60
N ASP A 24 5.72 20.83 18.84
CA ASP A 24 6.20 21.51 20.06
C ASP A 24 7.75 21.56 20.09
N PRO A 25 8.38 22.66 20.54
CA PRO A 25 9.82 22.76 20.73
C PRO A 25 10.26 22.50 22.19
N ALA A 26 11.30 21.68 22.38
CA ALA A 26 11.98 21.52 23.67
C ALA A 26 13.52 21.58 23.49
N PRO A 27 14.27 22.30 24.36
CA PRO A 27 15.71 22.47 24.22
C PRO A 27 16.53 21.38 24.94
N ALA A 28 17.80 21.24 24.55
CA ALA A 28 18.82 20.51 25.29
C ALA A 28 20.13 21.31 25.28
N GLU A 29 20.80 21.40 26.43
CA GLU A 29 22.10 22.09 26.59
C GLU A 29 23.28 21.14 26.33
N PRO A 30 24.48 21.65 25.99
CA PRO A 30 25.67 20.84 25.78
C PRO A 30 26.53 20.71 27.05
N GLU A 31 26.95 19.49 27.40
CA GLU A 31 28.08 19.28 28.30
C GLU A 31 29.40 19.13 27.53
N SER A 32 30.48 19.62 28.12
CA SER A 32 31.83 19.60 27.56
C SER A 32 32.77 18.80 28.45
N ALA A 33 33.66 18.02 27.82
CA ALA A 33 34.76 17.34 28.50
C ALA A 33 35.97 17.25 27.57
N ALA A 34 36.99 18.07 27.83
CA ALA A 34 38.31 17.95 27.22
C ALA A 34 39.32 17.60 28.32
N VAL A 35 40.17 16.60 28.07
CA VAL A 35 41.36 16.31 28.87
C VAL A 35 42.50 15.95 27.91
N GLU A 36 43.67 16.49 28.17
CA GLU A 36 44.89 16.39 27.35
C GLU A 36 45.67 15.09 27.68
N GLY A 37 46.65 14.74 26.83
CA GLY A 37 47.59 13.64 27.13
C GLY A 37 48.49 13.24 25.97
N ASP A 38 49.76 13.64 26.01
CA ASP A 38 50.81 13.25 25.06
C ASP A 38 51.20 11.76 25.14
N GLY A 39 51.82 11.22 24.08
CA GLY A 39 52.46 9.90 24.11
C GLY A 39 53.11 9.49 22.78
N GLU A 40 54.44 9.38 22.76
CA GLU A 40 55.25 9.16 21.55
C GLU A 40 55.13 7.76 20.89
N ARG A 41 55.72 7.68 19.69
CA ARG A 41 56.26 6.49 18.99
C ARG A 41 56.89 5.48 19.99
N ARG A 42 57.00 4.16 19.72
CA ARG A 42 57.82 3.62 18.61
C ARG A 42 57.84 2.06 18.57
N ASP A 43 58.02 1.47 17.37
CA ASP A 43 58.72 0.22 16.99
C ASP A 43 58.59 -1.13 17.76
N LYS A 44 58.40 -2.21 16.95
CA LYS A 44 58.88 -3.62 17.08
C LYS A 44 58.22 -4.66 18.03
N ALA A 45 57.42 -5.54 17.40
CA ALA A 45 57.74 -6.95 17.02
C ALA A 45 58.20 -8.03 18.05
N ALA A 46 57.93 -9.30 17.67
CA ALA A 46 58.34 -10.60 18.26
C ALA A 46 57.59 -11.06 19.54
N ASP A 47 57.43 -12.36 19.86
CA ASP A 47 57.38 -13.63 19.07
C ASP A 47 56.85 -14.79 19.99
N GLY A 48 56.49 -15.96 19.44
CA GLY A 48 56.09 -17.19 20.16
C GLY A 48 54.76 -17.76 19.64
N SER A 49 54.67 -18.90 18.94
CA SER A 49 55.11 -20.29 19.28
C SER A 49 54.29 -20.86 20.46
N TRP A 50 53.84 -22.12 20.52
CA TRP A 50 54.38 -23.43 20.10
C TRP A 50 53.20 -24.35 19.65
N SER A 51 53.26 -25.51 18.98
CA SER A 51 54.24 -26.29 18.18
C SER A 51 53.61 -27.69 17.93
N ALA A 52 53.84 -28.29 16.75
CA ALA A 52 53.97 -29.76 16.53
C ALA A 52 52.69 -30.66 16.66
N PRO A 53 52.69 -31.94 16.15
CA PRO A 53 53.82 -32.75 15.69
C PRO A 53 53.70 -33.39 14.27
N ILE A 54 54.64 -34.32 13.99
CA ILE A 54 55.06 -34.85 12.68
C ILE A 54 54.73 -36.35 12.54
N LEU A 55 54.51 -36.86 11.31
CA LEU A 55 54.88 -38.19 10.73
C LEU A 55 54.08 -38.40 9.41
N SER A 56 54.53 -39.13 8.37
CA SER A 56 55.73 -39.96 8.13
C SER A 56 56.12 -39.98 6.63
N LEU A 57 57.22 -40.68 6.26
CA LEU A 57 57.81 -40.66 4.90
C LEU A 57 57.45 -41.85 3.99
N ALA A 58 57.25 -41.52 2.70
CA ALA A 58 57.74 -42.18 1.47
C ALA A 58 57.55 -43.69 1.18
N ARG A 59 57.19 -43.99 -0.09
CA ARG A 59 57.96 -44.92 -0.97
C ARG A 59 57.55 -44.85 -2.44
N LYS A 60 58.58 -45.02 -3.30
CA LYS A 60 58.66 -45.60 -4.68
C LYS A 60 57.44 -45.53 -5.64
N ALA A 61 57.63 -45.41 -6.96
CA ALA A 61 58.82 -45.80 -7.74
C ALA A 61 59.18 -44.83 -8.89
N THR A 62 60.49 -44.73 -9.16
CA THR A 62 61.07 -44.41 -10.47
C THR A 62 61.32 -45.74 -11.22
N GLU A 63 61.75 -45.67 -12.49
CA GLU A 63 62.11 -46.78 -13.41
C GLU A 63 60.97 -47.23 -14.37
N THR A 64 61.18 -47.39 -15.69
CA THR A 64 62.22 -46.85 -16.60
C THR A 64 61.63 -46.74 -18.03
N LEU A 65 62.09 -45.77 -18.82
CA LEU A 65 61.85 -45.72 -20.29
C LEU A 65 62.88 -46.59 -21.04
N SER A 66 62.45 -47.70 -21.66
CA SER A 66 63.06 -48.31 -22.87
C SER A 66 62.29 -49.56 -23.32
N GLY A 67 62.32 -49.89 -24.63
CA GLY A 67 61.57 -51.00 -25.23
C GLY A 67 60.49 -50.53 -26.22
N VAL A 68 60.81 -50.15 -27.48
CA VAL A 68 61.16 -50.99 -28.65
C VAL A 68 59.93 -51.50 -29.45
N ASN A 69 59.81 -50.96 -30.66
CA ASN A 69 59.22 -51.50 -31.90
C ASN A 69 57.90 -52.34 -31.91
N SER A 70 56.93 -51.74 -32.62
CA SER A 70 56.32 -52.29 -33.85
C SER A 70 55.06 -53.18 -33.75
N TYR A 71 54.48 -53.42 -34.94
CA TYR A 71 53.38 -54.33 -35.33
C TYR A 71 51.98 -54.02 -34.78
N GLY A 72 50.93 -54.45 -35.50
CA GLY A 72 49.61 -54.69 -34.88
C GLY A 72 48.40 -53.87 -35.35
N SER A 73 48.14 -53.79 -36.65
CA SER A 73 46.79 -53.96 -37.24
C SER A 73 45.53 -53.54 -36.43
N GLY A 74 45.29 -52.23 -36.28
CA GLY A 74 44.00 -51.48 -36.19
C GLY A 74 42.70 -52.07 -35.57
N TRP A 75 41.61 -51.33 -35.75
CA TRP A 75 40.22 -51.82 -35.86
C TRP A 75 39.39 -50.77 -36.61
N ARG A 76 38.21 -51.14 -37.13
CA ARG A 76 37.33 -50.28 -37.96
C ARG A 76 36.06 -49.85 -37.19
N ARG A 77 35.31 -48.93 -37.82
CA ARG A 77 33.83 -48.74 -37.72
C ARG A 77 33.30 -48.05 -36.43
N SER A 78 32.18 -47.32 -36.46
CA SER A 78 31.36 -46.81 -37.60
C SER A 78 30.39 -45.69 -37.16
N GLY A 79 29.91 -44.88 -38.10
CA GLY A 79 28.76 -43.95 -37.97
C GLY A 79 29.12 -42.50 -38.33
N SER A 80 28.66 -41.81 -39.38
CA SER A 80 27.35 -41.72 -40.11
C SER A 80 26.23 -41.18 -39.22
N VAL A 81 25.46 -40.13 -39.54
CA VAL A 81 24.81 -39.65 -40.81
C VAL A 81 24.56 -38.12 -40.65
N SER A 82 24.59 -37.19 -41.63
CA SER A 82 24.86 -37.14 -43.10
C SER A 82 25.36 -35.68 -43.45
N GLU A 83 25.15 -34.95 -44.57
CA GLU A 83 24.32 -35.10 -45.81
C GLU A 83 24.98 -34.46 -47.08
N GLN A 84 24.44 -33.35 -47.61
CA GLN A 84 24.66 -32.79 -48.97
C GLN A 84 24.78 -31.24 -48.90
N LEU A 85 25.43 -30.51 -49.81
CA LEU A 85 24.99 -30.26 -51.21
C LEU A 85 26.13 -29.73 -52.11
N SER A 86 25.97 -29.90 -53.43
CA SER A 86 26.77 -29.28 -54.51
C SER A 86 25.84 -29.00 -55.70
N PRO A 87 26.16 -28.07 -56.62
CA PRO A 87 27.09 -28.35 -57.74
C PRO A 87 28.03 -27.13 -58.02
N ALA A 88 28.88 -27.05 -59.06
CA ALA A 88 29.00 -27.81 -60.31
C ALA A 88 30.45 -27.89 -60.83
N SER A 89 30.67 -28.67 -61.90
CA SER A 89 31.89 -28.70 -62.73
C SER A 89 31.51 -28.62 -64.22
N PRO A 90 32.46 -28.37 -65.13
CA PRO A 90 32.82 -29.49 -66.02
C PRO A 90 34.29 -29.56 -66.51
N THR A 91 34.79 -30.80 -66.55
CA THR A 91 35.67 -31.42 -67.58
C THR A 91 36.90 -30.69 -68.17
N SER A 92 38.07 -31.31 -68.00
CA SER A 92 38.94 -31.78 -69.10
C SER A 92 39.87 -32.92 -68.61
N THR A 93 40.57 -33.61 -69.51
CA THR A 93 41.28 -34.89 -69.25
C THR A 93 42.81 -34.73 -69.16
N ASP A 94 43.48 -35.64 -68.43
CA ASP A 94 44.47 -36.60 -68.99
C ASP A 94 45.24 -37.39 -67.90
N HIS A 95 45.92 -38.47 -68.31
CA HIS A 95 46.79 -39.37 -67.52
C HIS A 95 48.27 -39.21 -67.97
N PRO A 96 49.27 -39.81 -67.29
CA PRO A 96 49.61 -39.74 -65.87
C PRO A 96 51.10 -39.29 -65.71
N ASP A 97 51.76 -39.69 -64.61
CA ASP A 97 53.23 -39.69 -64.39
C ASP A 97 54.04 -38.38 -64.54
N THR A 98 54.47 -37.82 -63.40
CA THR A 98 55.91 -37.75 -63.05
C THR A 98 56.11 -37.27 -61.61
N ASN A 99 57.27 -37.58 -61.03
CA ASN A 99 57.65 -37.21 -59.66
C ASN A 99 57.50 -35.70 -59.40
N ARG A 100 56.65 -35.34 -58.42
CA ARG A 100 56.79 -34.12 -57.63
C ARG A 100 56.79 -34.49 -56.14
N PRO A 101 57.72 -33.95 -55.32
CA PRO A 101 57.65 -34.13 -53.89
C PRO A 101 56.34 -33.50 -53.37
N ALA A 102 55.66 -34.18 -52.46
CA ALA A 102 54.47 -33.63 -51.83
C ALA A 102 54.85 -32.32 -51.12
N ILE A 103 54.25 -31.21 -51.57
CA ILE A 103 54.37 -29.92 -50.90
C ILE A 103 53.67 -30.08 -49.55
N LYS A 104 54.46 -30.28 -48.50
CA LYS A 104 53.97 -30.28 -47.13
C LYS A 104 53.30 -28.92 -46.88
N ASP A 105 52.12 -28.94 -46.28
CA ASP A 105 51.41 -27.74 -45.84
C ASP A 105 52.39 -26.83 -45.07
N PRO A 106 52.63 -25.59 -45.51
CA PRO A 106 53.53 -24.65 -44.85
C PRO A 106 53.23 -24.49 -43.36
N VAL A 107 51.97 -24.54 -42.95
CA VAL A 107 51.56 -24.41 -41.55
C VAL A 107 52.02 -25.63 -40.74
N LEU A 108 51.85 -26.85 -41.25
CA LEU A 108 52.35 -28.06 -40.59
C LEU A 108 53.89 -28.07 -40.48
N VAL A 109 54.59 -27.52 -41.48
CA VAL A 109 56.05 -27.35 -41.42
C VAL A 109 56.44 -26.32 -40.35
N GLU A 110 55.74 -25.18 -40.28
CA GLU A 110 55.99 -24.14 -39.28
C GLU A 110 55.76 -24.66 -37.85
N ARG A 111 54.64 -25.37 -37.59
CA ARG A 111 54.39 -26.03 -36.30
C ARG A 111 55.47 -27.04 -35.93
N SER A 112 55.86 -27.90 -36.86
CA SER A 112 56.93 -28.89 -36.66
C SER A 112 58.27 -28.23 -36.32
N ASN A 113 58.58 -27.09 -36.95
CA ASN A 113 59.79 -26.32 -36.67
C ASN A 113 59.73 -25.64 -35.29
N LEU A 114 58.62 -24.99 -34.94
CA LEU A 114 58.40 -24.37 -33.63
C LEU A 114 58.47 -25.40 -32.49
N LEU A 115 57.82 -26.57 -32.66
CA LEU A 115 57.92 -27.69 -31.72
C LEU A 115 59.36 -28.18 -31.55
N SER A 116 60.16 -28.18 -32.62
CA SER A 116 61.56 -28.60 -32.59
C SER A 116 62.48 -27.57 -31.93
N MET A 117 62.26 -26.27 -32.19
CA MET A 117 62.96 -25.19 -31.48
C MET A 117 62.61 -25.17 -29.99
N MET A 118 61.33 -25.39 -29.63
CA MET A 118 60.90 -25.51 -28.24
C MET A 118 61.54 -26.72 -27.53
N LYS A 119 61.60 -27.88 -28.20
CA LYS A 119 62.31 -29.08 -27.70
C LYS A 119 63.77 -28.79 -27.39
N LEU A 120 64.48 -28.13 -28.31
CA LEU A 120 65.88 -27.76 -28.12
C LEU A 120 66.06 -26.73 -27.01
N SER A 121 65.23 -25.69 -26.98
CA SER A 121 65.32 -24.61 -26.01
C SER A 121 65.02 -25.07 -24.57
N ILE A 122 63.93 -25.82 -24.35
CA ILE A 122 63.64 -26.44 -23.03
C ILE A 122 64.78 -27.38 -22.61
N LYS A 123 65.30 -28.21 -23.52
CA LYS A 123 66.40 -29.13 -23.23
C LYS A 123 67.66 -28.37 -22.79
N VAL A 124 68.09 -27.37 -23.55
CA VAL A 124 69.30 -26.59 -23.25
C VAL A 124 69.12 -25.77 -21.98
N LEU A 125 67.96 -25.15 -21.76
CA LEU A 125 67.66 -24.42 -20.53
C LEU A 125 67.71 -25.32 -19.29
N ILE A 126 67.08 -26.50 -19.32
CA ILE A 126 67.13 -27.45 -18.19
C ILE A 126 68.55 -27.99 -17.99
N GLN A 127 69.24 -28.44 -19.04
CA GLN A 127 70.60 -28.98 -18.90
C GLN A 127 71.60 -27.92 -18.41
N SER A 128 71.51 -26.71 -18.94
CA SER A 128 72.42 -25.61 -18.60
C SER A 128 72.15 -25.07 -17.19
N SER A 129 70.89 -24.89 -16.79
CA SER A 129 70.53 -24.46 -15.43
C SER A 129 70.92 -25.48 -14.36
N LEU A 130 70.68 -26.78 -14.60
CA LEU A 130 71.15 -27.85 -13.72
C LEU A 130 72.68 -27.93 -13.64
N SER A 131 73.41 -27.55 -14.69
CA SER A 131 74.88 -27.44 -14.65
C SER A 131 75.40 -26.18 -13.95
N LEU A 132 74.59 -25.11 -13.89
CA LEU A 132 74.93 -23.82 -13.30
C LEU A 132 74.68 -23.80 -11.78
N GLY A 133 73.68 -24.54 -11.29
CA GLY A 133 73.46 -24.78 -9.86
C GLY A 133 73.04 -23.56 -9.02
N ARG A 134 72.67 -22.43 -9.64
CA ARG A 134 72.20 -21.20 -8.99
C ARG A 134 70.85 -20.74 -9.55
N THR A 135 70.11 -19.95 -8.78
CA THR A 135 68.92 -19.22 -9.23
C THR A 135 69.22 -18.42 -10.50
N LEU A 136 68.36 -18.55 -11.52
CA LEU A 136 68.52 -17.85 -12.79
C LEU A 136 68.09 -16.38 -12.70
N ASP A 137 68.87 -15.53 -13.35
CA ASP A 137 68.63 -14.12 -13.61
C ASP A 137 68.03 -13.91 -15.01
N SER A 138 67.45 -12.74 -15.26
CA SER A 138 66.87 -12.33 -16.55
C SER A 138 67.92 -12.16 -17.66
N ASP A 139 69.18 -11.91 -17.30
CA ASP A 139 70.33 -11.86 -18.22
C ASP A 139 70.76 -13.24 -18.75
N TYR A 140 70.23 -14.35 -18.21
CA TYR A 140 70.69 -15.70 -18.56
C TYR A 140 70.29 -16.09 -20.00
N PRO A 141 71.23 -16.25 -20.95
CA PRO A 141 70.88 -16.38 -22.37
C PRO A 141 69.99 -17.58 -22.73
N PRO A 142 70.17 -18.79 -22.16
CA PRO A 142 69.25 -19.91 -22.40
C PRO A 142 67.80 -19.64 -21.96
N LEU A 143 67.59 -18.77 -20.96
CA LEU A 143 66.26 -18.40 -20.48
C LEU A 143 65.61 -17.31 -21.35
N GLN A 144 66.39 -16.31 -21.79
CA GLN A 144 65.94 -15.34 -22.79
C GLN A 144 65.54 -16.07 -24.09
N GLN A 145 66.39 -16.98 -24.57
CA GLN A 145 66.15 -17.80 -25.75
C GLN A 145 64.91 -18.69 -25.62
N PHE A 146 64.59 -19.15 -24.40
CA PHE A 146 63.34 -19.86 -24.11
C PHE A 146 62.11 -18.96 -24.20
N PHE A 147 62.11 -17.78 -23.57
CA PHE A 147 60.97 -16.85 -23.66
C PHE A 147 60.72 -16.39 -25.09
N VAL A 148 61.77 -16.15 -25.89
CA VAL A 148 61.64 -15.82 -27.32
C VAL A 148 60.97 -16.95 -28.10
N VAL A 149 61.38 -18.22 -27.89
CA VAL A 149 60.77 -19.36 -28.59
C VAL A 149 59.33 -19.62 -28.11
N LEU A 150 59.04 -19.41 -26.82
CA LEU A 150 57.68 -19.49 -26.28
C LEU A 150 56.77 -18.41 -26.86
N GLU A 151 57.24 -17.17 -26.97
CA GLU A 151 56.50 -16.07 -27.59
C GLU A 151 56.13 -16.38 -29.04
N HIS A 152 57.04 -16.97 -29.82
CA HIS A 152 56.75 -17.41 -31.19
C HIS A 152 55.71 -18.54 -31.24
N CYS A 153 55.81 -19.53 -30.33
CA CYS A 153 54.80 -20.60 -30.22
C CYS A 153 53.41 -20.07 -29.85
N LEU A 154 53.33 -19.04 -28.99
CA LEU A 154 52.08 -18.37 -28.61
C LEU A 154 51.55 -17.44 -29.72
N LYS A 155 52.40 -16.92 -30.61
CA LYS A 155 51.99 -16.06 -31.74
C LYS A 155 51.50 -16.83 -32.98
N HIS A 156 51.93 -18.08 -33.16
CA HIS A 156 51.61 -18.88 -34.36
C HIS A 156 50.08 -19.05 -34.54
N GLY A 157 49.55 -18.50 -35.63
CA GLY A 157 48.13 -18.60 -35.99
C GLY A 157 47.18 -17.74 -35.13
N LEU A 158 47.69 -16.70 -34.45
CA LEU A 158 46.86 -15.77 -33.67
C LEU A 158 45.99 -14.87 -34.59
N LYS A 159 44.68 -14.84 -34.34
CA LYS A 159 43.67 -14.05 -35.08
C LYS A 159 43.86 -12.54 -34.89
N VAL A 160 43.94 -11.81 -36.00
CA VAL A 160 44.02 -10.33 -35.99
C VAL A 160 42.61 -9.73 -35.87
N LYS A 161 42.05 -9.72 -34.65
CA LYS A 161 40.78 -9.01 -34.35
C LYS A 161 40.96 -7.50 -34.66
N LYS A 162 40.21 -6.98 -35.65
CA LYS A 162 40.17 -5.55 -35.98
C LYS A 162 39.39 -4.79 -34.89
N SER A 163 40.06 -4.00 -34.07
CA SER A 163 39.41 -3.03 -33.19
C SER A 163 39.26 -1.68 -33.89
N PHE A 164 38.29 -0.86 -33.45
CA PHE A 164 38.17 0.55 -33.88
C PHE A 164 39.37 1.39 -33.44
N ILE A 165 40.16 0.94 -32.46
CA ILE A 165 41.38 1.58 -31.97
C ILE A 165 42.57 0.61 -32.17
N GLY A 166 42.92 0.36 -33.44
CA GLY A 166 44.15 -0.32 -33.84
C GLY A 166 44.11 -1.86 -33.98
N GLN A 167 45.17 -2.42 -34.56
CA GLN A 167 45.38 -3.86 -34.74
C GLN A 167 46.11 -4.46 -33.52
N ASN A 168 45.39 -5.03 -32.57
CA ASN A 168 46.01 -5.58 -31.36
C ASN A 168 46.49 -7.03 -31.56
N LYS A 169 47.67 -7.22 -32.16
CA LYS A 169 48.35 -8.54 -32.31
C LYS A 169 48.98 -9.04 -31.00
N SER A 170 48.27 -8.94 -29.87
CA SER A 170 48.81 -9.30 -28.57
C SER A 170 48.37 -10.69 -28.11
N ILE A 171 49.35 -11.50 -27.73
CA ILE A 171 49.17 -12.76 -27.00
C ILE A 171 48.66 -12.57 -25.56
N TRP A 172 48.46 -11.34 -25.08
CA TRP A 172 47.85 -11.07 -23.77
C TRP A 172 46.42 -11.62 -23.67
N ALA A 173 45.58 -11.43 -24.69
CA ALA A 173 44.16 -11.77 -24.58
C ALA A 173 43.89 -13.29 -24.40
N PRO A 174 44.65 -14.21 -25.04
CA PRO A 174 44.68 -15.62 -24.65
C PRO A 174 45.12 -15.89 -23.21
N LEU A 175 46.14 -15.17 -22.69
CA LEU A 175 46.66 -15.36 -21.34
C LEU A 175 45.72 -14.82 -20.26
N GLU A 176 44.96 -13.76 -20.56
CA GLU A 176 43.90 -13.20 -19.70
C GLU A 176 42.67 -14.15 -19.58
N LEU A 177 42.61 -15.23 -20.37
CA LEU A 177 41.68 -16.34 -20.09
C LEU A 177 42.10 -17.18 -18.87
N VAL A 178 43.40 -17.23 -18.51
CA VAL A 178 43.85 -18.02 -17.35
C VAL A 178 43.23 -17.46 -16.06
N GLU A 179 43.18 -16.14 -15.90
CA GLU A 179 42.50 -15.43 -14.80
C GLU A 179 41.05 -15.92 -14.59
N LYS A 180 40.34 -16.23 -15.69
CA LYS A 180 38.94 -16.67 -15.69
C LYS A 180 38.74 -18.17 -15.55
N LEU A 181 39.80 -18.95 -15.77
CA LEU A 181 39.77 -20.42 -15.77
C LEU A 181 40.50 -21.04 -14.56
N CYS A 182 41.36 -20.28 -13.89
CA CYS A 182 42.14 -20.69 -12.73
C CYS A 182 42.17 -19.55 -11.70
N PRO A 183 41.31 -19.57 -10.66
CA PRO A 183 41.28 -18.52 -9.63
C PRO A 183 42.62 -18.32 -8.91
N GLU A 184 43.46 -19.37 -8.82
CA GLU A 184 44.84 -19.29 -8.28
C GLU A 184 45.74 -18.30 -9.04
N SER A 185 45.39 -17.91 -10.28
CA SER A 185 46.16 -16.95 -11.09
C SER A 185 45.60 -15.52 -11.07
N ALA A 186 44.60 -15.21 -10.24
CA ALA A 186 44.01 -13.86 -10.18
C ALA A 186 45.03 -12.80 -9.75
N ASP A 187 45.85 -13.12 -8.74
CA ASP A 187 46.94 -12.26 -8.25
C ASP A 187 48.00 -12.00 -9.33
N LEU A 188 48.26 -12.98 -10.19
CA LEU A 188 49.24 -12.92 -11.28
C LEU A 188 48.78 -11.96 -12.39
N ALA A 189 47.51 -12.05 -12.82
CA ALA A 189 46.95 -11.16 -13.82
C ALA A 189 46.87 -9.71 -13.30
N THR A 190 46.46 -9.53 -12.05
CA THR A 190 46.40 -8.23 -11.36
C THR A 190 47.80 -7.61 -11.23
N SER A 191 48.79 -8.37 -10.76
CA SER A 191 50.18 -7.91 -10.62
C SER A 191 50.82 -7.42 -11.93
N VAL A 192 50.37 -7.93 -13.08
CA VAL A 192 50.81 -7.50 -14.42
C VAL A 192 50.03 -6.29 -14.92
N ARG A 193 48.72 -6.22 -14.61
CA ARG A 193 47.82 -5.12 -14.96
C ARG A 193 48.22 -3.82 -14.26
N ASP A 194 48.66 -3.92 -13.00
CA ASP A 194 49.03 -2.79 -12.14
C ASP A 194 50.53 -2.44 -12.18
N MET A 195 51.31 -3.08 -13.07
CA MET A 195 52.77 -2.90 -13.12
C MET A 195 53.17 -1.57 -13.77
N PRO A 196 53.80 -0.63 -13.03
CA PRO A 196 54.18 0.67 -13.58
C PRO A 196 55.33 0.52 -14.58
N GLY A 197 55.05 0.82 -15.84
CA GLY A 197 56.02 0.76 -16.95
C GLY A 197 55.49 0.10 -18.21
N LEU A 198 54.61 -0.91 -18.08
CA LEU A 198 54.14 -1.74 -19.20
C LEU A 198 53.00 -1.08 -20.00
N LYS A 199 53.35 -0.53 -21.17
CA LYS A 199 52.47 0.21 -22.07
C LYS A 199 51.81 -0.70 -23.12
N THR A 200 52.47 -1.79 -23.55
CA THR A 200 51.91 -2.69 -24.56
C THR A 200 51.33 -3.98 -23.98
N GLY A 201 50.39 -4.59 -24.69
CA GLY A 201 49.94 -5.94 -24.37
C GLY A 201 51.04 -7.00 -24.54
N LEU A 202 52.08 -6.76 -25.34
CA LEU A 202 53.18 -7.71 -25.49
C LEU A 202 54.09 -7.71 -24.26
N GLY A 203 54.41 -6.53 -23.72
CA GLY A 203 55.13 -6.39 -22.45
C GLY A 203 54.37 -7.01 -21.28
N ARG A 204 53.05 -6.84 -21.22
CA ARG A 204 52.19 -7.53 -20.23
C ARG A 204 52.26 -9.05 -20.35
N ALA A 205 52.14 -9.59 -21.57
CA ALA A 205 52.27 -11.03 -21.80
C ALA A 205 53.66 -11.57 -21.39
N ARG A 206 54.74 -10.81 -21.66
CA ARG A 206 56.11 -11.15 -21.23
C ARG A 206 56.23 -11.16 -19.72
N ALA A 207 55.82 -10.09 -19.03
CA ALA A 207 55.83 -9.99 -17.58
C ALA A 207 55.05 -11.14 -16.92
N TRP A 208 53.88 -11.48 -17.46
CA TRP A 208 53.07 -12.61 -17.01
C TRP A 208 53.80 -13.95 -17.16
N LEU A 209 54.48 -14.19 -18.29
CA LEU A 209 55.26 -15.40 -18.51
C LEU A 209 56.48 -15.50 -17.56
N HIS A 210 57.12 -14.36 -17.24
CA HIS A 210 58.23 -14.32 -16.28
C HIS A 210 57.74 -14.67 -14.87
N LEU A 211 56.67 -14.03 -14.41
CA LEU A 211 56.07 -14.30 -13.10
C LEU A 211 55.47 -15.72 -13.01
N ALA A 212 54.87 -16.24 -14.08
CA ALA A 212 54.38 -17.63 -14.15
C ALA A 212 55.51 -18.67 -14.06
N LEU A 213 56.72 -18.33 -14.53
CA LEU A 213 57.91 -19.18 -14.37
C LEU A 213 58.45 -19.12 -12.94
N MET A 214 58.51 -17.93 -12.34
CA MET A 214 58.88 -17.78 -10.92
C MET A 214 57.91 -18.54 -10.00
N GLN A 215 56.61 -18.56 -10.32
CA GLN A 215 55.60 -19.39 -9.64
C GLN A 215 55.71 -20.89 -9.92
N LYS A 216 56.58 -21.34 -10.86
CA LYS A 216 56.67 -22.73 -11.35
C LYS A 216 55.32 -23.27 -11.90
N LYS A 217 54.52 -22.39 -12.52
CA LYS A 217 53.13 -22.65 -12.92
C LYS A 217 52.84 -22.54 -14.42
N VAL A 218 53.83 -22.17 -15.25
CA VAL A 218 53.66 -22.05 -16.73
C VAL A 218 52.97 -23.27 -17.34
N ALA A 219 53.40 -24.48 -16.98
CA ALA A 219 52.82 -25.72 -17.52
C ALA A 219 51.35 -25.90 -17.11
N ASP A 220 51.00 -25.67 -15.84
CA ASP A 220 49.63 -25.76 -15.33
C ASP A 220 48.71 -24.76 -16.04
N TYR A 221 49.14 -23.51 -16.15
CA TYR A 221 48.34 -22.47 -16.81
C TYR A 221 48.16 -22.72 -18.31
N MET A 222 49.21 -23.12 -19.04
CA MET A 222 49.09 -23.44 -20.46
C MET A 222 48.21 -24.68 -20.68
N LYS A 223 48.25 -25.66 -19.78
CA LYS A 223 47.35 -26.84 -19.79
C LYS A 223 45.88 -26.44 -19.64
N VAL A 224 45.58 -25.50 -18.74
CA VAL A 224 44.22 -24.97 -18.57
C VAL A 224 43.71 -24.27 -19.84
N LEU A 225 44.57 -23.53 -20.56
CA LEU A 225 44.21 -22.91 -21.85
C LEU A 225 43.92 -23.94 -22.94
N ILE A 226 44.82 -24.89 -23.21
CA ILE A 226 44.62 -25.85 -24.32
C ILE A 226 43.44 -26.81 -24.07
N ASN A 227 43.14 -27.11 -22.81
CA ASN A 227 41.95 -27.87 -22.42
C ASN A 227 40.63 -27.13 -22.76
N ARG A 228 40.67 -25.79 -22.85
CA ARG A 228 39.54 -24.94 -23.27
C ARG A 228 39.67 -24.51 -24.73
N ARG A 229 39.85 -25.50 -25.61
CA ARG A 229 39.90 -25.35 -27.08
C ARG A 229 38.71 -24.57 -27.63
N ASP A 230 37.55 -24.65 -26.98
CA ASP A 230 36.36 -23.86 -27.28
C ASP A 230 36.64 -22.35 -27.19
N LEU A 231 37.08 -21.86 -26.04
CA LEU A 231 37.42 -20.45 -25.82
C LEU A 231 38.67 -20.04 -26.60
N LEU A 232 39.68 -20.92 -26.67
CA LEU A 232 40.94 -20.65 -27.35
C LEU A 232 40.74 -20.47 -28.87
N SER A 233 39.73 -21.12 -29.46
CA SER A 233 39.38 -20.98 -30.88
C SER A 233 38.89 -19.57 -31.27
N GLU A 234 38.47 -18.73 -30.32
CA GLU A 234 38.17 -17.31 -30.60
C GLU A 234 39.42 -16.50 -30.96
N PHE A 235 40.59 -16.92 -30.49
CA PHE A 235 41.85 -16.18 -30.58
C PHE A 235 42.82 -16.78 -31.60
N TYR A 236 42.63 -18.03 -32.00
CA TYR A 236 43.52 -18.75 -32.91
C TYR A 236 42.78 -19.30 -34.13
N GLU A 237 43.44 -19.31 -35.28
CA GLU A 237 42.94 -19.91 -36.52
C GLU A 237 42.98 -21.44 -36.47
N PRO A 238 42.10 -22.15 -37.21
CA PRO A 238 42.21 -23.60 -37.38
C PRO A 238 43.60 -23.99 -37.88
N GLY A 239 44.22 -25.00 -37.25
CA GLY A 239 45.60 -25.39 -37.55
C GLY A 239 46.68 -24.59 -36.81
N ALA A 240 46.33 -23.65 -35.93
CA ALA A 240 47.29 -22.96 -35.05
C ALA A 240 47.88 -23.90 -33.97
N LEU A 241 49.17 -23.71 -33.62
CA LEU A 241 49.94 -24.61 -32.76
C LEU A 241 49.26 -24.99 -31.44
N LEU A 242 48.62 -24.05 -30.75
CA LEU A 242 47.97 -24.29 -29.46
C LEU A 242 46.62 -25.03 -29.55
N LEU A 243 46.01 -25.14 -30.74
CA LEU A 243 44.75 -25.86 -30.96
C LEU A 243 44.95 -27.32 -31.40
N GLU A 244 46.21 -27.77 -31.48
CA GLU A 244 46.65 -28.96 -32.19
C GLU A 244 47.58 -29.82 -31.29
N GLU A 245 47.98 -31.00 -31.76
CA GLU A 245 48.76 -31.97 -30.96
C GLU A 245 50.12 -31.42 -30.52
N GLU A 246 50.78 -30.60 -31.36
CA GLU A 246 52.06 -29.98 -31.05
C GLU A 246 52.00 -29.08 -29.80
N GLY A 247 50.91 -28.34 -29.62
CA GLY A 247 50.68 -27.53 -28.41
C GLY A 247 50.57 -28.37 -27.15
N SER A 248 49.88 -29.52 -27.24
CA SER A 248 49.79 -30.48 -26.12
C SER A 248 51.15 -31.07 -25.75
N VAL A 249 52.00 -31.35 -26.75
CA VAL A 249 53.38 -31.81 -26.53
C VAL A 249 54.24 -30.70 -25.91
N ILE A 250 54.11 -29.43 -26.32
CA ILE A 250 54.79 -28.31 -25.67
C ILE A 250 54.40 -28.22 -24.19
N VAL A 251 53.10 -28.22 -23.87
CA VAL A 251 52.63 -28.17 -22.47
C VAL A 251 53.17 -29.33 -21.63
N GLY A 252 53.23 -30.55 -22.18
CA GLY A 252 53.86 -31.69 -21.50
C GLY A 252 55.36 -31.49 -21.20
N MET A 253 56.10 -30.82 -22.09
CA MET A 253 57.52 -30.51 -21.88
C MET A 253 57.74 -29.35 -20.91
N LEU A 254 56.84 -28.36 -20.87
CA LEU A 254 56.92 -27.22 -19.95
C LEU A 254 56.90 -27.65 -18.47
N VAL A 255 56.35 -28.82 -18.13
CA VAL A 255 56.39 -29.40 -16.77
C VAL A 255 57.83 -29.60 -16.28
N GLY A 256 58.76 -29.87 -17.20
CA GLY A 256 60.20 -30.00 -16.89
C GLY A 256 60.84 -28.71 -16.36
N LEU A 257 60.23 -27.55 -16.60
CA LEU A 257 60.72 -26.25 -16.12
C LEU A 257 60.48 -26.04 -14.62
N ASN A 258 59.61 -26.83 -13.97
CA ASN A 258 59.31 -26.68 -12.54
C ASN A 258 60.54 -26.92 -11.64
N VAL A 259 61.57 -27.61 -12.15
CA VAL A 259 62.86 -27.79 -11.46
C VAL A 259 63.73 -26.53 -11.45
N ILE A 260 63.49 -25.59 -12.37
CA ILE A 260 64.27 -24.36 -12.51
C ILE A 260 63.92 -23.39 -11.39
N ASP A 261 64.93 -22.90 -10.68
CA ASP A 261 64.79 -21.77 -9.77
C ASP A 261 65.19 -20.47 -10.50
N ALA A 262 64.33 -19.45 -10.43
CA ALA A 262 64.49 -18.22 -11.20
C ALA A 262 63.91 -17.03 -10.43
N ASN A 263 64.62 -15.90 -10.45
CA ASN A 263 64.23 -14.66 -9.78
C ASN A 263 64.43 -13.50 -10.74
N LEU A 264 63.36 -13.14 -11.46
CA LEU A 264 63.44 -12.28 -12.65
C LEU A 264 62.98 -10.85 -12.31
N CYS A 265 63.78 -9.85 -12.68
CA CYS A 265 63.55 -8.46 -12.25
C CYS A 265 62.55 -7.72 -13.15
N VAL A 266 61.30 -8.15 -13.13
CA VAL A 266 60.21 -7.59 -13.97
C VAL A 266 59.97 -6.09 -13.76
N LYS A 267 60.52 -5.50 -12.68
CA LYS A 267 60.54 -4.05 -12.42
C LYS A 267 61.84 -3.41 -12.93
N GLY A 268 61.80 -2.83 -14.12
CA GLY A 268 62.89 -2.01 -14.68
C GLY A 268 63.36 -2.43 -16.08
N GLU A 269 62.98 -3.62 -16.53
CA GLU A 269 63.30 -4.14 -17.86
C GLU A 269 62.31 -3.62 -18.92
N ASP A 270 62.81 -3.21 -20.10
CA ASP A 270 61.94 -2.81 -21.23
C ASP A 270 61.38 -4.03 -21.97
N LEU A 271 60.41 -4.66 -21.32
CA LEU A 271 59.65 -5.79 -21.88
C LEU A 271 58.72 -5.37 -23.04
N ASP A 272 58.48 -4.08 -23.26
CA ASP A 272 57.71 -3.60 -24.41
C ASP A 272 58.56 -3.62 -25.69
N SER A 273 59.81 -3.15 -25.63
CA SER A 273 60.70 -3.00 -26.80
C SER A 273 61.60 -4.20 -27.09
N GLN A 274 61.75 -5.16 -26.16
CA GLN A 274 62.69 -6.29 -26.30
C GLN A 274 62.52 -7.05 -27.63
N VAL A 275 63.57 -7.09 -28.46
CA VAL A 275 63.57 -7.74 -29.78
C VAL A 275 64.06 -9.18 -29.67
N GLY A 276 63.15 -10.14 -29.81
CA GLY A 276 63.45 -11.57 -29.70
C GLY A 276 64.07 -12.16 -30.96
N ILE A 277 65.40 -12.08 -31.09
CA ILE A 277 66.16 -12.83 -32.12
C ILE A 277 66.48 -14.24 -31.57
N ILE A 278 66.35 -15.27 -32.41
CA ILE A 278 66.79 -16.63 -32.09
C ILE A 278 68.27 -16.75 -32.48
N ASP A 279 69.17 -16.91 -31.51
CA ASP A 279 70.58 -17.13 -31.78
C ASP A 279 70.88 -18.63 -32.00
N PHE A 280 71.31 -18.95 -33.21
CA PHE A 280 71.72 -20.31 -33.58
C PHE A 280 73.17 -20.64 -33.20
N SER A 281 73.99 -19.66 -32.77
CA SER A 281 75.39 -19.88 -32.41
C SER A 281 75.58 -20.83 -31.22
N LEU A 282 74.61 -20.84 -30.29
CA LEU A 282 74.55 -21.72 -29.12
C LEU A 282 74.50 -23.22 -29.48
N TYR A 283 74.29 -23.58 -30.75
CA TYR A 283 74.04 -24.94 -31.21
C TYR A 283 75.08 -25.47 -32.23
N LEU A 284 76.18 -24.73 -32.52
CA LEU A 284 77.12 -25.05 -33.61
C LEU A 284 78.62 -24.85 -33.21
N LYS A 285 79.42 -25.94 -33.16
CA LYS A 285 80.91 -25.91 -33.02
C LYS A 285 81.59 -27.18 -33.58
N ASP A 286 82.78 -27.04 -34.19
CA ASP A 286 83.75 -28.12 -34.50
C ASP A 286 85.18 -27.53 -34.79
N PRO A 287 86.34 -28.23 -34.60
CA PRO A 287 87.66 -27.55 -34.55
C PRO A 287 88.90 -28.17 -35.30
N GLN A 288 89.96 -27.36 -35.40
CA GLN A 288 91.42 -27.65 -35.63
C GLN A 288 91.99 -28.02 -37.03
N THR A 289 93.16 -27.43 -37.36
CA THR A 289 94.42 -28.09 -37.83
C THR A 289 95.58 -27.08 -37.99
N THR A 290 96.83 -27.54 -38.15
CA THR A 290 98.08 -26.76 -38.07
C THR A 290 99.23 -27.32 -38.95
N GLU A 291 100.28 -26.50 -39.20
CA GLU A 291 101.69 -26.93 -39.39
C GLU A 291 102.10 -27.68 -40.71
N ASN A 292 103.37 -27.79 -41.18
CA ASN A 292 104.67 -27.08 -40.94
C ASN A 292 105.70 -27.42 -42.08
N THR A 293 107.00 -27.10 -41.87
CA THR A 293 108.25 -27.71 -42.42
C THR A 293 109.07 -27.01 -43.54
N GLN A 294 110.37 -27.37 -43.62
CA GLN A 294 111.51 -26.54 -44.06
C GLN A 294 112.72 -27.41 -44.52
N ASP A 295 113.74 -26.74 -45.05
CA ASP A 295 115.20 -27.05 -45.05
C ASP A 295 115.85 -27.82 -46.21
N ASP A 296 116.85 -27.15 -46.83
CA ASP A 296 117.93 -27.73 -47.64
C ASP A 296 119.22 -26.98 -47.27
N SER A 297 120.25 -27.66 -46.74
CA SER A 297 121.13 -27.01 -45.73
C SER A 297 122.62 -27.41 -45.78
N LYS A 298 123.45 -26.63 -46.52
CA LYS A 298 124.72 -26.04 -46.02
C LYS A 298 125.52 -25.18 -47.00
N MET A 299 125.62 -25.56 -48.28
CA MET A 299 126.16 -24.65 -49.32
C MET A 299 125.08 -23.62 -49.71
N THR A 300 123.83 -24.06 -49.65
CA THR A 300 122.71 -23.19 -49.26
C THR A 300 123.08 -22.42 -48.01
N ALA A 301 123.09 -22.97 -46.78
CA ALA A 301 123.24 -22.23 -45.51
C ALA A 301 124.48 -21.29 -45.27
N ILE A 302 125.27 -20.90 -46.29
CA ILE A 302 125.98 -19.61 -46.35
C ILE A 302 125.32 -18.65 -47.34
N LEU A 303 125.03 -19.06 -48.58
CA LEU A 303 124.16 -18.31 -49.52
C LEU A 303 122.74 -18.10 -48.98
N ASP A 304 122.34 -18.92 -48.02
CA ASP A 304 121.07 -19.04 -47.30
C ASP A 304 121.30 -19.07 -45.79
N GLN A 305 122.49 -18.66 -45.32
CA GLN A 305 122.50 -17.72 -44.20
C GLN A 305 122.29 -16.31 -44.74
N LYS A 306 122.90 -15.97 -45.88
CA LYS A 306 122.67 -14.70 -46.58
C LYS A 306 121.21 -14.58 -47.05
N HIS A 307 120.66 -15.55 -47.78
CA HIS A 307 119.28 -15.55 -48.27
C HIS A 307 118.29 -15.79 -47.14
N TYR A 308 118.61 -16.57 -46.09
CA TYR A 308 117.79 -16.57 -44.86
C TYR A 308 117.80 -15.21 -44.16
N ILE A 309 118.92 -14.47 -44.12
CA ILE A 309 118.97 -13.12 -43.55
C ILE A 309 118.32 -12.08 -44.47
N GLU A 310 118.42 -12.21 -45.80
CA GLU A 310 117.75 -11.34 -46.77
C GLU A 310 116.24 -11.62 -46.82
N GLU A 311 115.81 -12.88 -46.70
CA GLU A 311 114.41 -13.31 -46.63
C GLU A 311 113.81 -13.09 -45.24
N LEU A 312 114.58 -13.22 -44.15
CA LEU A 312 114.18 -12.79 -42.82
C LEU A 312 114.12 -11.27 -42.74
N ASN A 313 115.05 -10.53 -43.38
CA ASN A 313 114.92 -9.09 -43.52
C ASN A 313 113.75 -8.71 -44.43
N ARG A 314 113.44 -9.49 -45.48
CA ARG A 314 112.26 -9.26 -46.34
C ARG A 314 110.98 -9.52 -45.58
N HIS A 315 110.89 -10.64 -44.86
CA HIS A 315 109.76 -11.02 -44.02
C HIS A 315 109.60 -10.06 -42.84
N LEU A 316 110.68 -9.63 -42.20
CA LEU A 316 110.67 -8.59 -41.17
C LEU A 316 110.27 -7.24 -41.78
N SER A 317 110.74 -6.87 -42.97
CA SER A 317 110.31 -5.64 -43.66
C SER A 317 108.82 -5.69 -44.02
N CYS A 318 108.33 -6.84 -44.50
CA CYS A 318 106.90 -7.07 -44.74
C CYS A 318 106.12 -7.01 -43.42
N THR A 319 106.59 -7.66 -42.35
CA THR A 319 105.96 -7.64 -41.03
C THR A 319 105.93 -6.24 -40.44
N VAL A 320 107.01 -5.46 -40.59
CA VAL A 320 107.08 -4.04 -40.19
C VAL A 320 106.15 -3.19 -41.06
N THR A 321 106.05 -3.45 -42.36
CA THR A 321 105.11 -2.76 -43.26
C THR A 321 103.65 -3.09 -42.91
N ASP A 322 103.34 -4.34 -42.58
CA ASP A 322 102.01 -4.80 -42.16
C ASP A 322 101.65 -4.27 -40.77
N LEU A 323 102.61 -4.21 -39.84
CA LEU A 323 102.44 -3.60 -38.53
C LEU A 323 102.28 -2.08 -38.63
N GLN A 324 103.04 -1.42 -39.50
CA GLN A 324 102.87 0.00 -39.81
C GLN A 324 101.49 0.24 -40.42
N ALA A 325 101.07 -0.52 -41.43
CA ALA A 325 99.73 -0.42 -42.02
C ALA A 325 98.59 -0.69 -41.02
N LYS A 326 98.80 -1.62 -40.07
CA LYS A 326 97.87 -1.85 -38.95
C LYS A 326 97.88 -0.69 -37.96
N MET A 327 99.03 -0.10 -37.64
CA MET A 327 99.16 1.07 -36.77
C MET A 327 98.49 2.30 -37.40
N ASP A 328 98.83 2.62 -38.64
CA ASP A 328 98.16 3.59 -39.50
C ASP A 328 96.64 3.42 -39.52
N SER A 329 96.15 2.17 -39.63
CA SER A 329 94.72 1.87 -39.63
C SER A 329 94.10 2.06 -38.24
N LEU A 330 94.79 1.65 -37.18
CA LEU A 330 94.35 1.82 -35.79
C LEU A 330 94.29 3.30 -35.40
N GLU A 331 95.29 4.09 -35.76
CA GLU A 331 95.30 5.55 -35.61
C GLU A 331 94.11 6.18 -36.34
N LYS A 332 93.88 5.83 -37.62
CA LYS A 332 92.73 6.30 -38.39
C LYS A 332 91.38 5.91 -37.76
N THR A 333 91.26 4.74 -37.14
CA THR A 333 90.05 4.38 -36.38
C THR A 333 89.95 5.11 -35.03
N ASN A 334 91.08 5.37 -34.35
CA ASN A 334 91.10 6.06 -33.08
C ASN A 334 90.71 7.54 -33.25
N CYS A 335 91.22 8.22 -34.28
CA CYS A 335 90.79 9.58 -34.64
C CYS A 335 89.28 9.65 -34.89
N LYS A 336 88.72 8.70 -35.66
CA LYS A 336 87.26 8.63 -35.89
C LYS A 336 86.47 8.39 -34.60
N LEU A 337 86.93 7.49 -33.73
CA LEU A 337 86.29 7.25 -32.44
C LEU A 337 86.35 8.47 -31.52
N ILE A 338 87.42 9.28 -31.59
CA ILE A 338 87.53 10.56 -30.87
C ILE A 338 86.56 11.61 -31.46
N GLU A 339 86.45 11.71 -32.79
CA GLU A 339 85.47 12.58 -33.47
C GLU A 339 84.02 12.19 -33.13
N GLU A 340 83.70 10.89 -33.19
CA GLU A 340 82.39 10.36 -32.82
C GLU A 340 82.08 10.56 -31.33
N LEU A 341 83.06 10.38 -30.43
CA LEU A 341 82.93 10.62 -29.00
C LEU A 341 82.73 12.11 -28.67
N SER A 342 83.42 13.02 -29.36
CA SER A 342 83.17 14.47 -29.24
C SER A 342 81.75 14.79 -29.68
N ALA A 343 81.38 14.40 -30.91
CA ALA A 343 80.05 14.66 -31.45
C ALA A 343 78.93 14.01 -30.62
N ALA A 344 79.18 12.89 -29.94
CA ALA A 344 78.25 12.30 -28.96
C ALA A 344 78.18 13.11 -27.66
N THR A 345 79.31 13.59 -27.15
CA THR A 345 79.39 14.46 -25.96
C THR A 345 78.67 15.78 -26.18
N ASP A 346 78.85 16.42 -27.34
CA ASP A 346 78.18 17.66 -27.72
C ASP A 346 76.66 17.47 -27.79
N ARG A 347 76.19 16.35 -28.37
CA ARG A 347 74.77 15.98 -28.38
C ARG A 347 74.21 15.72 -26.96
N ILE A 348 74.99 15.08 -26.07
CA ILE A 348 74.60 14.88 -24.68
C ILE A 348 74.49 16.21 -23.92
N ASN A 349 75.36 17.17 -24.20
CA ASN A 349 75.31 18.50 -23.58
C ASN A 349 74.11 19.31 -24.09
N ALA A 350 73.87 19.35 -25.40
CA ALA A 350 72.68 20.01 -25.96
C ALA A 350 71.35 19.43 -25.42
N LEU A 351 71.26 18.10 -25.28
CA LEU A 351 70.08 17.43 -24.70
C LEU A 351 69.93 17.68 -23.18
N ARG A 352 71.01 18.03 -22.46
CA ARG A 352 70.94 18.47 -21.06
C ARG A 352 70.45 19.92 -20.96
N GLU A 353 70.96 20.81 -21.80
CA GLU A 353 70.50 22.20 -21.88
C GLU A 353 69.01 22.27 -22.25
N GLU A 354 68.56 21.49 -23.23
CA GLU A 354 67.14 21.35 -23.57
C GLU A 354 66.32 20.77 -22.41
N GLN A 355 66.82 19.74 -21.72
CA GLN A 355 66.15 19.15 -20.54
C GLN A 355 65.98 20.17 -19.40
N ASP A 356 67.00 20.98 -19.12
CA ASP A 356 66.95 21.97 -18.03
C ASP A 356 66.14 23.21 -18.41
N GLN A 357 66.16 23.64 -19.68
CA GLN A 357 65.21 24.63 -20.19
C GLN A 357 63.76 24.13 -20.06
N LEU A 358 63.46 22.91 -20.52
CA LEU A 358 62.12 22.31 -20.41
C LEU A 358 61.70 22.15 -18.95
N ARG A 359 62.61 21.86 -18.01
CA ARG A 359 62.32 21.88 -16.57
C ARG A 359 61.94 23.27 -16.08
N GLN A 360 62.69 24.30 -16.47
CA GLN A 360 62.42 25.69 -16.07
C GLN A 360 61.09 26.20 -16.64
N GLU A 361 60.79 25.88 -17.91
CA GLU A 361 59.50 26.17 -18.54
C GLU A 361 58.34 25.44 -17.85
N ASN A 362 58.46 24.14 -17.58
CA ASN A 362 57.44 23.39 -16.83
C ASN A 362 57.22 23.95 -15.42
N ALA A 363 58.29 24.32 -14.69
CA ALA A 363 58.17 24.96 -13.37
C ALA A 363 57.47 26.33 -13.45
N THR A 364 57.73 27.10 -14.50
CA THR A 364 57.09 28.40 -14.75
C THR A 364 55.61 28.23 -15.11
N ILE A 365 55.28 27.25 -15.95
CA ILE A 365 53.91 26.87 -16.29
C ILE A 365 53.15 26.44 -15.03
N LEU A 366 53.72 25.54 -14.23
CA LEU A 366 53.12 25.05 -12.97
C LEU A 366 52.82 26.21 -12.01
N GLN A 367 53.79 27.09 -11.75
CA GLN A 367 53.59 28.26 -10.89
C GLN A 367 52.53 29.23 -11.46
N SER A 368 52.48 29.39 -12.79
CA SER A 368 51.45 30.21 -13.43
C SER A 368 50.05 29.58 -13.35
N SER A 369 49.96 28.25 -13.31
CA SER A 369 48.70 27.51 -13.16
C SER A 369 48.20 27.58 -11.72
N GLN A 370 49.09 27.35 -10.76
CA GLN A 370 48.78 27.45 -9.33
C GLN A 370 48.26 28.86 -8.97
N ARG A 371 48.92 29.93 -9.43
CA ARG A 371 48.42 31.31 -9.22
C ARG A 371 47.05 31.57 -9.85
N LYS A 372 46.75 30.97 -11.02
CA LYS A 372 45.42 31.09 -11.64
C LYS A 372 44.36 30.35 -10.84
N GLU A 373 44.69 29.17 -10.34
CA GLU A 373 43.83 28.36 -9.47
C GLU A 373 43.56 29.07 -8.13
N GLU A 374 44.59 29.63 -7.49
CA GLU A 374 44.48 30.48 -6.29
C GLU A 374 43.58 31.69 -6.50
N VAL A 375 43.76 32.44 -7.60
CA VAL A 375 42.91 33.60 -7.94
C VAL A 375 41.47 33.16 -8.24
N THR A 376 41.27 32.10 -9.03
CA THR A 376 39.93 31.58 -9.34
C THR A 376 39.20 31.11 -8.06
N LEU A 377 39.93 30.53 -7.11
CA LEU A 377 39.41 30.12 -5.81
C LEU A 377 39.02 31.33 -4.95
N GLN A 378 39.82 32.40 -4.95
CA GLN A 378 39.50 33.66 -4.26
C GLN A 378 38.27 34.35 -4.88
N ASP A 379 38.21 34.47 -6.21
CA ASP A 379 37.05 35.03 -6.91
C ASP A 379 35.76 34.22 -6.58
N SER A 380 35.85 32.89 -6.59
CA SER A 380 34.75 31.98 -6.22
C SER A 380 34.31 32.15 -4.75
N GLN A 381 35.24 32.42 -3.83
CA GLN A 381 34.94 32.71 -2.43
C GLN A 381 34.23 34.06 -2.28
N VAL A 382 34.70 35.10 -2.98
CA VAL A 382 34.08 36.43 -2.98
C VAL A 382 32.66 36.40 -3.58
N GLU A 383 32.44 35.64 -4.67
CA GLU A 383 31.10 35.43 -5.22
C GLU A 383 30.17 34.73 -4.21
N LEU A 384 30.66 33.69 -3.54
CA LEU A 384 29.90 32.93 -2.55
C LEU A 384 29.58 33.75 -1.29
N GLU A 385 30.50 34.61 -0.82
CA GLU A 385 30.23 35.57 0.26
C GLU A 385 29.23 36.65 -0.17
N THR A 386 29.37 37.18 -1.38
CA THR A 386 28.42 38.15 -1.96
C THR A 386 27.01 37.55 -2.06
N TYR A 387 26.90 36.29 -2.49
CA TYR A 387 25.62 35.56 -2.51
C TYR A 387 25.06 35.37 -1.09
N ARG A 388 25.89 34.97 -0.11
CA ARG A 388 25.47 34.82 1.30
C ARG A 388 24.95 36.13 1.88
N GLN A 389 25.68 37.24 1.72
CA GLN A 389 25.27 38.56 2.21
C GLN A 389 23.98 39.04 1.52
N SER A 390 23.89 38.88 0.19
CA SER A 390 22.68 39.23 -0.58
C SER A 390 21.47 38.43 -0.12
N ARG A 391 21.64 37.14 0.17
CA ARG A 391 20.57 36.27 0.66
C ARG A 391 20.16 36.60 2.09
N GLN A 392 21.12 36.85 2.99
CA GLN A 392 20.84 37.34 4.34
C GLN A 392 20.03 38.64 4.31
N GLY A 393 20.40 39.61 3.46
CA GLY A 393 19.64 40.84 3.29
C GLY A 393 18.21 40.64 2.76
N LEU A 394 17.99 39.63 1.92
CA LEU A 394 16.64 39.23 1.48
C LEU A 394 15.85 38.56 2.61
N ASP A 395 16.47 37.70 3.41
CA ASP A 395 15.83 37.03 4.55
C ASP A 395 15.51 38.05 5.68
N GLU A 396 16.37 39.02 5.93
CA GLU A 396 16.12 40.17 6.83
C GLU A 396 14.97 41.04 6.32
N MET A 397 14.98 41.42 5.03
CA MET A 397 13.88 42.18 4.41
C MET A 397 12.56 41.41 4.47
N TYR A 398 12.57 40.10 4.23
CA TYR A 398 11.38 39.25 4.36
C TYR A 398 10.84 39.26 5.79
N ASN A 399 11.70 39.13 6.80
CA ASN A 399 11.32 39.18 8.21
C ASN A 399 10.73 40.55 8.61
N VAL A 400 11.27 41.66 8.09
CA VAL A 400 10.71 43.01 8.29
C VAL A 400 9.32 43.12 7.66
N VAL A 401 9.16 42.73 6.40
CA VAL A 401 7.86 42.77 5.69
C VAL A 401 6.82 41.84 6.35
N TRP A 402 7.24 40.66 6.81
CA TRP A 402 6.38 39.71 7.53
C TRP A 402 5.91 40.26 8.89
N THR A 403 6.78 40.98 9.59
CA THR A 403 6.45 41.66 10.86
C THR A 403 5.49 42.83 10.62
N GLN A 404 5.74 43.66 9.61
CA GLN A 404 4.84 44.73 9.19
C GLN A 404 3.47 44.19 8.76
N TYR A 405 3.41 43.09 8.00
CA TYR A 405 2.16 42.43 7.62
C TYR A 405 1.35 41.92 8.83
N LYS A 406 2.02 41.31 9.82
CA LYS A 406 1.37 40.88 11.07
C LYS A 406 0.78 42.07 11.84
N GLU A 407 1.51 43.17 11.93
CA GLU A 407 1.09 44.36 12.68
C GLU A 407 -0.04 45.11 11.96
N GLU A 408 0.05 45.32 10.64
CA GLU A 408 -1.03 45.85 9.81
C GLU A 408 -2.30 44.99 9.91
N LYS A 409 -2.16 43.65 9.94
CA LYS A 409 -3.28 42.73 10.17
C LYS A 409 -3.90 42.90 11.57
N ARG A 410 -3.09 43.08 12.61
CA ARG A 410 -3.55 43.36 13.99
C ARG A 410 -4.33 44.67 14.06
N ILE A 411 -3.76 45.75 13.53
CA ILE A 411 -4.37 47.08 13.49
C ILE A 411 -5.71 47.05 12.73
N ARG A 412 -5.79 46.35 11.59
CA ARG A 412 -7.06 46.16 10.87
C ARG A 412 -8.10 45.40 11.67
N GLN A 413 -7.71 44.35 12.40
CA GLN A 413 -8.63 43.59 13.27
C GLN A 413 -9.13 44.39 14.48
N GLU A 414 -8.34 45.33 14.98
CA GLU A 414 -8.75 46.26 16.04
C GLU A 414 -9.68 47.36 15.50
N LEU A 415 -9.35 47.95 14.34
CA LEU A 415 -10.19 48.93 13.66
C LEU A 415 -11.55 48.35 13.22
N GLN A 416 -11.57 47.08 12.80
CA GLN A 416 -12.81 46.33 12.49
C GLN A 416 -13.73 46.24 13.71
N LYS A 417 -13.19 45.87 14.88
CA LYS A 417 -13.95 45.78 16.15
C LYS A 417 -14.45 47.14 16.62
N GLU A 418 -13.63 48.19 16.51
CA GLU A 418 -14.05 49.55 16.85
C GLU A 418 -15.16 50.03 15.91
N LEU A 419 -15.07 49.74 14.61
CA LEU A 419 -16.14 50.05 13.65
C LEU A 419 -17.45 49.33 14.01
N GLU A 420 -17.39 48.05 14.38
CA GLU A 420 -18.55 47.27 14.83
C GLU A 420 -19.17 47.86 16.11
N LEU A 421 -18.34 48.30 17.07
CA LEU A 421 -18.79 48.99 18.29
C LEU A 421 -19.46 50.35 17.97
N GLN A 422 -18.85 51.16 17.10
CA GLN A 422 -19.41 52.45 16.66
C GLN A 422 -20.73 52.27 15.90
N ILE A 423 -20.88 51.20 15.11
CA ILE A 423 -22.17 50.84 14.47
C ILE A 423 -23.23 50.51 15.54
N GLY A 424 -22.88 49.72 16.56
CA GLY A 424 -23.77 49.41 17.69
C GLY A 424 -24.23 50.67 18.44
N LEU A 425 -23.28 51.51 18.87
CA LEU A 425 -23.56 52.78 19.57
C LEU A 425 -24.42 53.73 18.73
N LYS A 426 -24.21 53.77 17.41
CA LYS A 426 -25.05 54.56 16.49
C LYS A 426 -26.48 54.01 16.40
N GLN A 427 -26.67 52.68 16.38
CA GLN A 427 -28.00 52.07 16.39
C GLN A 427 -28.74 52.34 17.70
N GLU A 428 -28.07 52.20 18.85
CA GLU A 428 -28.64 52.54 20.16
C GLU A 428 -29.03 54.02 20.25
N MET A 429 -28.16 54.93 19.78
CA MET A 429 -28.45 56.37 19.77
C MET A 429 -29.58 56.74 18.79
N GLU A 430 -29.70 56.07 17.64
CA GLU A 430 -30.85 56.24 16.75
C GLU A 430 -32.17 55.76 17.39
N VAL A 431 -32.16 54.68 18.17
CA VAL A 431 -33.34 54.21 18.92
C VAL A 431 -33.70 55.19 20.03
N ALA A 432 -32.71 55.66 20.79
CA ALA A 432 -32.90 56.66 21.84
C ALA A 432 -33.45 57.99 21.26
N MET A 433 -32.95 58.43 20.10
CA MET A 433 -33.45 59.62 19.42
C MET A 433 -34.92 59.46 18.99
N LYS A 434 -35.30 58.32 18.39
CA LYS A 434 -36.69 58.03 17.98
C LYS A 434 -37.64 57.96 19.19
N LEU A 435 -37.18 57.47 20.34
CA LEU A 435 -37.95 57.48 21.59
C LEU A 435 -38.13 58.91 22.15
N LEU A 436 -37.09 59.74 22.07
CA LEU A 436 -37.15 61.16 22.48
C LEU A 436 -38.06 61.97 21.55
N GLU A 437 -37.96 61.76 20.23
CA GLU A 437 -38.87 62.34 19.23
C GLU A 437 -40.33 61.96 19.53
N LYS A 438 -40.61 60.70 19.86
CA LYS A 438 -41.95 60.24 20.24
C LYS A 438 -42.46 60.94 21.51
N ASP A 439 -41.64 61.04 22.55
CA ASP A 439 -42.03 61.77 23.77
C ASP A 439 -42.31 63.24 23.47
N ILE A 440 -41.47 63.90 22.66
CA ILE A 440 -41.67 65.29 22.23
C ILE A 440 -42.99 65.48 21.49
N HIS A 441 -43.37 64.57 20.58
CA HIS A 441 -44.69 64.62 19.92
C HIS A 441 -45.84 64.46 20.93
N GLU A 442 -45.76 63.51 21.87
CA GLU A 442 -46.77 63.34 22.93
C GLU A 442 -46.87 64.57 23.86
N LYS A 443 -45.74 65.24 24.16
CA LYS A 443 -45.75 66.52 24.89
C LYS A 443 -46.34 67.65 24.04
N GLN A 444 -46.13 67.67 22.73
CA GLN A 444 -46.73 68.66 21.82
C GLN A 444 -48.25 68.46 21.70
N ASP A 445 -48.73 67.23 21.56
CA ASP A 445 -50.16 66.91 21.50
C ASP A 445 -50.89 67.25 22.81
N THR A 446 -50.31 66.89 23.96
CA THR A 446 -50.87 67.28 25.26
C THR A 446 -50.86 68.80 25.48
N LEU A 447 -49.82 69.50 25.01
CA LEU A 447 -49.75 70.97 25.07
C LEU A 447 -50.74 71.63 24.08
N ALA A 448 -51.00 71.02 22.92
CA ALA A 448 -52.04 71.46 21.99
C ALA A 448 -53.45 71.28 22.58
N ALA A 449 -53.72 70.13 23.23
CA ALA A 449 -54.97 69.89 23.95
C ALA A 449 -55.16 70.88 25.11
N LEU A 450 -54.11 71.18 25.89
CA LEU A 450 -54.15 72.19 26.95
C LEU A 450 -54.36 73.61 26.42
N ARG A 451 -53.77 73.96 25.25
CA ARG A 451 -54.06 75.22 24.55
C ARG A 451 -55.52 75.28 24.09
N GLN A 452 -56.06 74.19 23.53
CA GLN A 452 -57.45 74.11 23.13
C GLN A 452 -58.40 74.25 24.33
N GLN A 453 -58.10 73.62 25.46
CA GLN A 453 -58.85 73.80 26.71
C GLN A 453 -58.75 75.24 27.23
N LEU A 454 -57.57 75.86 27.19
CA LEU A 454 -57.38 77.25 27.59
C LEU A 454 -58.18 78.22 26.69
N ASP A 455 -58.21 77.98 25.38
CA ASP A 455 -59.00 78.78 24.45
C ASP A 455 -60.51 78.52 24.59
N GLN A 456 -60.93 77.28 24.85
CA GLN A 456 -62.31 76.97 25.27
C GLN A 456 -62.69 77.72 26.55
N VAL A 457 -61.79 77.81 27.54
CA VAL A 457 -62.00 78.58 28.77
C VAL A 457 -62.00 80.10 28.51
N LYS A 458 -61.19 80.63 27.57
CA LYS A 458 -61.29 82.02 27.12
C LYS A 458 -62.62 82.28 26.42
N THR A 459 -63.07 81.40 25.52
CA THR A 459 -64.37 81.50 24.85
C THR A 459 -65.51 81.40 25.85
N LEU A 460 -65.42 80.50 26.85
CA LEU A 460 -66.40 80.40 27.94
C LEU A 460 -66.41 81.66 28.80
N ASN A 461 -65.24 82.21 29.16
CA ASN A 461 -65.14 83.46 29.91
C ASN A 461 -65.64 84.66 29.10
N LEU A 462 -65.43 84.71 27.79
CA LEU A 462 -65.97 85.74 26.91
C LEU A 462 -67.49 85.58 26.74
N GLN A 463 -67.99 84.35 26.60
CA GLN A 463 -69.43 84.06 26.62
C GLN A 463 -70.07 84.38 27.98
N MET A 464 -69.36 84.16 29.09
CA MET A 464 -69.82 84.51 30.44
C MET A 464 -69.73 86.01 30.71
N PHE A 465 -68.73 86.72 30.17
CA PHE A 465 -68.64 88.17 30.23
C PHE A 465 -69.74 88.83 29.38
N ASN A 466 -69.94 88.34 28.14
CA ASN A 466 -71.03 88.78 27.29
C ASN A 466 -72.39 88.45 27.93
N LYS A 467 -72.58 87.26 28.49
CA LYS A 467 -73.78 86.91 29.29
C LYS A 467 -73.92 87.75 30.55
N ALA A 468 -72.83 88.19 31.18
CA ALA A 468 -72.87 89.09 32.34
C ALA A 468 -73.21 90.53 31.93
N GLN A 469 -72.81 90.95 30.72
CA GLN A 469 -73.17 92.24 30.12
C GLN A 469 -74.63 92.24 29.61
N GLU A 470 -75.07 91.16 28.98
CA GLU A 470 -76.48 90.89 28.64
C GLU A 470 -77.32 90.79 29.91
N ALA A 471 -76.87 90.04 30.93
CA ALA A 471 -77.51 89.99 32.24
C ALA A 471 -77.44 91.33 32.97
N GLY A 472 -76.48 92.20 32.66
CA GLY A 472 -76.40 93.58 33.12
C GLY A 472 -77.40 94.51 32.44
N GLY A 473 -77.60 94.38 31.12
CA GLY A 473 -78.69 95.06 30.41
C GLY A 473 -80.07 94.54 30.83
N VAL A 474 -80.18 93.24 31.12
CA VAL A 474 -81.34 92.63 31.77
C VAL A 474 -81.45 93.05 33.23
N ALA A 475 -80.35 93.35 33.93
CA ALA A 475 -80.37 93.89 35.29
C ALA A 475 -80.91 95.32 35.30
N VAL A 476 -80.50 96.19 34.35
CA VAL A 476 -81.08 97.53 34.18
C VAL A 476 -82.58 97.45 33.87
N LYS A 477 -83.01 96.55 32.97
CA LYS A 477 -84.45 96.28 32.77
C LYS A 477 -85.13 95.70 34.02
N LYS A 478 -84.42 94.88 34.79
CA LYS A 478 -84.89 94.34 36.07
C LYS A 478 -84.81 95.36 37.20
N GLU A 479 -84.16 96.50 37.05
CA GLU A 479 -84.26 97.67 37.95
C GLU A 479 -85.60 98.37 37.68
N GLU A 480 -85.92 98.60 36.40
CA GLU A 480 -87.22 99.12 35.95
C GLU A 480 -88.39 98.18 36.31
N ASP A 481 -88.17 96.85 36.27
CA ASP A 481 -89.11 95.86 36.78
C ASP A 481 -89.00 95.59 38.30
N ALA A 482 -87.88 95.96 38.96
CA ALA A 482 -87.73 95.86 40.41
C ALA A 482 -88.64 96.87 41.10
N VAL A 483 -88.70 98.11 40.64
CA VAL A 483 -89.66 99.11 41.15
C VAL A 483 -91.11 98.62 41.02
N LYS A 484 -91.43 97.84 39.97
CA LYS A 484 -92.74 97.19 39.77
C LYS A 484 -92.91 95.92 40.63
N LEU A 485 -91.82 95.28 41.04
CA LEU A 485 -91.78 94.12 41.91
C LEU A 485 -91.76 94.50 43.39
N GLU A 486 -91.20 95.63 43.82
CA GLU A 486 -91.27 96.16 45.19
C GLU A 486 -92.72 96.43 45.58
N GLN A 487 -93.50 97.00 44.65
CA GLN A 487 -94.96 97.16 44.81
C GLN A 487 -95.71 95.82 44.95
N LYS A 488 -95.16 94.73 44.40
CA LYS A 488 -95.64 93.35 44.62
C LYS A 488 -94.98 92.69 45.84
N MET A 489 -93.83 93.16 46.28
CA MET A 489 -93.07 92.62 47.41
C MET A 489 -93.75 93.03 48.72
N VAL A 490 -94.27 94.25 48.83
CA VAL A 490 -95.15 94.66 49.94
C VAL A 490 -96.44 93.80 50.01
N GLN A 491 -96.91 93.25 48.88
CA GLN A 491 -98.01 92.28 48.86
C GLN A 491 -97.53 90.86 49.25
N MET A 492 -96.35 90.45 48.78
CA MET A 492 -95.74 89.15 49.07
C MET A 492 -95.27 89.02 50.53
N GLU A 493 -94.71 90.07 51.13
CA GLU A 493 -94.24 90.16 52.52
C GLU A 493 -95.36 89.81 53.52
N LYS A 494 -96.60 90.18 53.17
CA LYS A 494 -97.80 89.85 53.92
C LYS A 494 -98.15 88.34 53.86
N ALA A 495 -97.85 87.67 52.75
CA ALA A 495 -97.94 86.22 52.61
C ALA A 495 -96.66 85.50 53.13
N MET A 496 -95.54 86.20 53.20
CA MET A 496 -94.26 85.64 53.65
C MET A 496 -94.27 85.38 55.16
N LYS A 497 -94.91 86.23 55.96
CA LYS A 497 -95.19 85.96 57.39
C LYS A 497 -96.06 84.71 57.63
N GLU A 498 -96.93 84.38 56.68
CA GLU A 498 -97.73 83.15 56.71
C GLU A 498 -96.91 81.90 56.29
N LEU A 499 -95.81 82.10 55.57
CA LEU A 499 -94.83 81.08 55.21
C LEU A 499 -93.70 80.93 56.25
N GLU A 500 -93.31 81.98 56.97
CA GLU A 500 -92.31 81.93 58.05
C GLU A 500 -92.78 81.02 59.19
N LEU A 501 -94.06 81.12 59.58
CA LEU A 501 -94.68 80.23 60.56
C LEU A 501 -94.68 78.75 60.10
N ARG A 502 -94.74 78.51 58.79
CA ARG A 502 -94.64 77.17 58.18
C ARG A 502 -93.19 76.70 58.02
N LEU A 503 -92.25 77.63 57.85
CA LEU A 503 -90.82 77.34 57.75
C LEU A 503 -90.26 76.90 59.11
N GLN A 504 -90.69 77.52 60.20
CA GLN A 504 -90.28 77.14 61.56
C GLN A 504 -90.77 75.73 61.95
N ASP A 505 -91.91 75.27 61.40
CA ASP A 505 -92.34 73.87 61.50
C ASP A 505 -91.45 72.94 60.63
N SER A 506 -91.17 73.36 59.39
CA SER A 506 -90.28 72.66 58.46
C SER A 506 -88.83 72.51 58.98
N GLU A 507 -88.31 73.45 59.77
CA GLU A 507 -86.97 73.34 60.36
C GLU A 507 -86.87 72.26 61.44
N ASN A 508 -87.96 71.98 62.16
CA ASN A 508 -88.03 70.81 63.05
C ASN A 508 -88.08 69.51 62.24
N GLN A 509 -88.81 69.49 61.11
CA GLN A 509 -88.77 68.37 60.16
C GLN A 509 -87.37 68.19 59.53
N ARG A 510 -86.61 69.28 59.34
CA ARG A 510 -85.22 69.27 58.85
C ARG A 510 -84.26 68.60 59.83
N LYS A 511 -84.40 68.84 61.14
CA LYS A 511 -83.61 68.11 62.16
C LYS A 511 -83.94 66.62 62.20
N ASN A 512 -85.23 66.26 62.16
CA ASN A 512 -85.64 64.86 62.09
C ASN A 512 -85.12 64.15 60.82
N THR A 513 -84.90 64.87 59.72
CA THR A 513 -84.32 64.32 58.48
C THR A 513 -82.80 64.36 58.43
N GLU A 514 -82.11 65.22 59.19
CA GLU A 514 -80.65 65.10 59.45
C GLU A 514 -80.34 63.89 60.34
N GLU A 515 -81.17 63.64 61.35
CA GLU A 515 -81.08 62.44 62.21
C GLU A 515 -81.44 61.18 61.38
N GLY A 516 -82.51 61.24 60.59
CA GLY A 516 -82.86 60.21 59.61
C GLY A 516 -81.81 60.00 58.49
N GLN A 517 -80.99 61.00 58.14
CA GLN A 517 -79.84 60.82 57.25
C GLN A 517 -78.66 60.13 57.94
N LYS A 518 -78.47 60.36 59.24
CA LYS A 518 -77.52 59.58 60.06
C LYS A 518 -77.95 58.12 60.13
N ASP A 519 -79.23 57.85 60.35
CA ASP A 519 -79.78 56.50 60.34
C ASP A 519 -79.73 55.88 58.94
N LEU A 520 -80.02 56.63 57.87
CA LEU A 520 -79.87 56.14 56.49
C LEU A 520 -78.40 55.88 56.13
N CYS A 521 -77.44 56.63 56.68
CA CYS A 521 -76.01 56.39 56.48
C CYS A 521 -75.52 55.20 57.31
N SER A 522 -76.07 55.01 58.52
CA SER A 522 -75.92 53.79 59.32
C SER A 522 -76.51 52.57 58.60
N GLU A 523 -77.69 52.71 57.98
CA GLU A 523 -78.33 51.68 57.17
C GLU A 523 -77.55 51.43 55.88
N MET A 524 -76.99 52.44 55.22
CA MET A 524 -76.13 52.25 54.05
C MET A 524 -74.81 51.58 54.42
N LYS A 525 -74.20 51.92 55.57
CA LYS A 525 -73.03 51.21 56.10
C LYS A 525 -73.38 49.77 56.46
N GLY A 526 -74.53 49.54 57.10
CA GLY A 526 -75.06 48.20 57.40
C GLY A 526 -75.43 47.42 56.14
N ARG A 527 -75.88 48.07 55.07
CA ARG A 527 -76.12 47.48 53.74
C ARG A 527 -74.81 47.18 53.02
N VAL A 528 -73.79 48.02 53.14
CA VAL A 528 -72.44 47.75 52.61
C VAL A 528 -71.82 46.60 53.38
N GLU A 529 -71.85 46.57 54.70
CA GLU A 529 -71.39 45.45 55.53
C GLU A 529 -72.21 44.18 55.26
N ALA A 530 -73.52 44.28 55.08
CA ALA A 530 -74.36 43.16 54.67
C ALA A 530 -74.12 42.72 53.22
N LEU A 531 -73.70 43.60 52.30
CA LEU A 531 -73.30 43.25 50.93
C LEU A 531 -71.87 42.68 50.87
N GLN A 532 -70.96 43.15 51.72
CA GLN A 532 -69.63 42.59 51.94
C GLN A 532 -69.75 41.19 52.54
N LYS A 533 -70.68 41.02 53.50
CA LYS A 533 -71.08 39.71 54.00
C LYS A 533 -71.73 38.89 52.89
N ARG A 534 -72.66 39.44 52.11
CA ARG A 534 -73.30 38.72 50.99
C ARG A 534 -72.30 38.33 49.92
N MET A 535 -71.23 39.10 49.68
CA MET A 535 -70.14 38.76 48.79
C MET A 535 -69.25 37.66 49.36
N THR A 536 -68.96 37.66 50.66
CA THR A 536 -68.19 36.56 51.30
C THR A 536 -69.04 35.29 51.48
N ASP A 537 -70.34 35.41 51.73
CA ASP A 537 -71.34 34.34 51.66
C ASP A 537 -71.46 33.82 50.20
N LEU A 538 -71.36 34.68 49.18
CA LEU A 538 -71.36 34.30 47.76
C LEU A 538 -70.00 33.74 47.29
N ASP A 539 -68.88 34.15 47.85
CA ASP A 539 -67.54 33.59 47.58
C ASP A 539 -67.39 32.22 48.25
N THR A 540 -67.90 32.05 49.47
CA THR A 540 -67.96 30.74 50.13
C THR A 540 -69.01 29.84 49.49
N LEU A 541 -70.14 30.37 49.01
CA LEU A 541 -71.07 29.62 48.16
C LEU A 541 -70.43 29.28 46.79
N ARG A 542 -69.66 30.19 46.17
CA ARG A 542 -68.93 29.89 44.92
C ARG A 542 -67.89 28.81 45.16
N SER A 543 -67.12 28.88 46.24
CA SER A 543 -66.13 27.85 46.60
C SER A 543 -66.80 26.52 46.97
N GLY A 544 -67.95 26.56 47.64
CA GLY A 544 -68.82 25.40 47.87
C GLY A 544 -69.32 24.79 46.55
N LEU A 545 -69.78 25.61 45.61
CA LEU A 545 -70.20 25.21 44.26
C LEU A 545 -69.03 24.81 43.36
N GLU A 546 -67.81 25.29 43.59
CA GLU A 546 -66.58 24.81 42.93
C GLU A 546 -66.21 23.41 43.43
N VAL A 547 -66.35 23.16 44.73
CA VAL A 547 -66.18 21.83 45.34
C VAL A 547 -67.31 20.88 44.93
N GLU A 548 -68.56 21.35 44.87
CA GLU A 548 -69.68 20.55 44.35
C GLU A 548 -69.60 20.34 42.84
N LEU A 549 -69.05 21.28 42.06
CA LEU A 549 -68.72 21.08 40.65
C LEU A 549 -67.52 20.14 40.48
N SER A 550 -66.58 20.09 41.43
CA SER A 550 -65.52 19.08 41.44
C SER A 550 -66.09 17.70 41.76
N LYS A 551 -67.00 17.59 42.72
CA LYS A 551 -67.74 16.36 43.03
C LYS A 551 -68.67 15.96 41.89
N GLU A 552 -69.33 16.90 41.20
CA GLU A 552 -70.10 16.63 39.99
C GLU A 552 -69.19 16.13 38.89
N LYS A 553 -68.00 16.71 38.68
CA LYS A 553 -67.03 16.20 37.70
C LYS A 553 -66.53 14.80 38.06
N GLU A 554 -66.27 14.50 39.33
CA GLU A 554 -65.88 13.14 39.78
C GLU A 554 -67.04 12.14 39.65
N GLN A 555 -68.26 12.53 40.03
CA GLN A 555 -69.47 11.75 39.85
C GLN A 555 -69.80 11.56 38.38
N ARG A 556 -69.61 12.57 37.53
CA ARG A 556 -69.80 12.54 36.08
C ARG A 556 -68.72 11.71 35.40
N GLN A 557 -67.48 11.72 35.89
CA GLN A 557 -66.46 10.75 35.48
C GLN A 557 -66.80 9.34 35.95
N SER A 558 -67.46 9.16 37.11
CA SER A 558 -67.95 7.83 37.53
C SER A 558 -69.12 7.36 36.69
N LEU A 559 -70.10 8.23 36.46
CA LEU A 559 -71.22 8.02 35.56
C LEU A 559 -70.77 7.90 34.10
N GLN A 560 -69.63 8.45 33.68
CA GLN A 560 -69.01 8.15 32.38
C GLN A 560 -68.29 6.80 32.38
N ARG A 561 -67.65 6.38 33.48
CA ARG A 561 -67.11 5.02 33.63
C ARG A 561 -68.22 3.96 33.70
N GLU A 562 -69.36 4.29 34.30
CA GLU A 562 -70.56 3.45 34.38
C GLU A 562 -71.35 3.50 33.07
N LEU A 563 -71.48 4.66 32.42
CA LEU A 563 -72.02 4.76 31.06
C LEU A 563 -71.12 4.06 30.04
N GLN A 564 -69.80 4.06 30.20
CA GLN A 564 -68.92 3.25 29.36
C GLN A 564 -69.18 1.77 29.61
N ARG A 565 -69.21 1.30 30.86
CA ARG A 565 -69.62 -0.08 31.18
C ARG A 565 -71.00 -0.43 30.66
N GLU A 566 -71.96 0.49 30.68
CA GLU A 566 -73.30 0.28 30.12
C GLU A 566 -73.34 0.39 28.60
N GLN A 567 -72.40 1.10 27.96
CA GLN A 567 -72.20 1.06 26.51
C GLN A 567 -71.52 -0.25 26.07
N ASP A 568 -70.57 -0.74 26.86
CA ASP A 568 -69.90 -2.01 26.70
C ASP A 568 -70.90 -3.16 26.91
N ASN A 569 -71.65 -3.17 28.02
CA ASN A 569 -72.79 -4.06 28.28
C ASN A 569 -73.87 -3.92 27.21
N SER A 570 -74.15 -2.72 26.70
CA SER A 570 -75.09 -2.50 25.59
C SER A 570 -74.52 -3.00 24.25
N SER A 571 -73.20 -3.09 24.07
CA SER A 571 -72.56 -3.68 22.90
C SER A 571 -72.52 -5.21 22.97
N GLU A 572 -72.29 -5.76 24.16
CA GLU A 572 -72.44 -7.16 24.54
C GLU A 572 -73.90 -7.59 24.33
N LEU A 573 -74.87 -6.89 24.92
CA LEU A 573 -76.30 -7.11 24.69
C LEU A 573 -76.70 -6.87 23.24
N ARG A 574 -76.12 -5.92 22.49
CA ARG A 574 -76.38 -5.79 21.04
C ARG A 574 -75.82 -6.96 20.26
N THR A 575 -74.67 -7.51 20.64
CA THR A 575 -74.10 -8.72 20.02
C THR A 575 -74.96 -9.94 20.32
N GLN A 576 -75.46 -10.07 21.55
CA GLN A 576 -76.44 -11.08 21.94
C GLN A 576 -77.80 -10.86 21.25
N LEU A 577 -78.24 -9.60 21.05
CA LEU A 577 -79.43 -9.26 20.26
C LEU A 577 -79.22 -9.57 18.78
N GLN A 578 -78.01 -9.43 18.25
CA GLN A 578 -77.66 -9.75 16.87
C GLN A 578 -77.55 -11.28 16.66
N GLN A 579 -77.09 -12.02 17.67
CA GLN A 579 -77.19 -13.49 17.73
C GLN A 579 -78.65 -13.95 17.85
N LEU A 580 -79.46 -13.29 18.70
CA LEU A 580 -80.89 -13.57 18.82
C LEU A 580 -81.68 -13.14 17.58
N GLN A 581 -81.24 -12.12 16.84
CA GLN A 581 -81.77 -11.74 15.53
C GLN A 581 -81.32 -12.73 14.45
N GLY A 582 -80.10 -13.27 14.53
CA GLY A 582 -79.67 -14.42 13.73
C GLY A 582 -80.58 -15.62 13.95
N LEU A 583 -80.75 -16.05 15.20
CA LEU A 583 -81.68 -17.11 15.62
C LEU A 583 -83.15 -16.78 15.30
N GLN A 584 -83.56 -15.51 15.32
CA GLN A 584 -84.90 -15.08 14.92
C GLN A 584 -85.05 -15.07 13.39
N THR A 585 -83.97 -14.88 12.65
CA THR A 585 -83.93 -15.03 11.19
C THR A 585 -83.97 -16.51 10.83
N GLU A 586 -83.13 -17.36 11.44
CA GLU A 586 -83.24 -18.82 11.32
C GLU A 586 -84.62 -19.33 11.75
N LEU A 587 -85.25 -18.76 12.79
CA LEU A 587 -86.60 -19.14 13.21
C LEU A 587 -87.70 -18.53 12.32
N LEU A 588 -87.41 -17.44 11.59
CA LEU A 588 -88.27 -16.92 10.52
C LEU A 588 -88.12 -17.74 9.23
N ASP A 589 -86.92 -18.21 8.91
CA ASP A 589 -86.61 -19.07 7.77
C ASP A 589 -87.14 -20.48 8.02
N LEU A 590 -86.96 -21.06 9.21
CA LEU A 590 -87.64 -22.29 9.65
C LEU A 590 -89.16 -22.11 9.76
N ARG A 591 -89.66 -20.89 10.01
CA ARG A 591 -91.11 -20.60 9.88
C ARG A 591 -91.54 -20.43 8.44
N HIS A 592 -90.67 -19.95 7.54
CA HIS A 592 -90.97 -19.79 6.13
C HIS A 592 -90.89 -21.13 5.41
N GLU A 593 -89.91 -21.97 5.74
CA GLU A 593 -89.80 -23.39 5.39
C GLU A 593 -90.94 -24.19 6.00
N LYS A 594 -91.28 -24.01 7.30
CA LYS A 594 -92.53 -24.57 7.85
C LYS A 594 -93.76 -24.06 7.12
N LYS A 595 -93.79 -22.81 6.65
CA LYS A 595 -94.93 -22.25 5.91
C LYS A 595 -94.95 -22.73 4.46
N GLN A 596 -93.82 -22.98 3.82
CA GLN A 596 -93.70 -23.62 2.51
C GLN A 596 -94.03 -25.11 2.60
N LEU A 597 -93.65 -25.79 3.69
CA LEU A 597 -94.03 -27.17 3.98
C LEU A 597 -95.50 -27.27 4.39
N GLN A 598 -96.05 -26.29 5.11
CA GLN A 598 -97.49 -26.20 5.35
C GLN A 598 -98.24 -25.84 4.08
N GLN A 599 -97.74 -24.95 3.24
CA GLN A 599 -98.36 -24.59 1.98
C GLN A 599 -98.24 -25.74 0.98
N LEU A 600 -97.15 -26.51 0.99
CA LEU A 600 -97.01 -27.77 0.27
C LEU A 600 -97.91 -28.87 0.86
N CYS A 601 -98.15 -28.87 2.18
CA CYS A 601 -99.15 -29.73 2.81
C CYS A 601 -100.58 -29.25 2.55
N GLU A 602 -100.83 -27.96 2.34
CA GLU A 602 -102.13 -27.37 1.99
C GLU A 602 -102.39 -27.51 0.48
N GLU A 603 -101.36 -27.50 -0.37
CA GLU A 603 -101.40 -27.85 -1.79
C GLU A 603 -101.49 -29.37 -1.98
N GLN A 604 -100.90 -30.18 -1.09
CA GLN A 604 -101.12 -31.62 -1.02
C GLN A 604 -102.48 -31.96 -0.37
N GLU A 605 -102.97 -31.20 0.61
CA GLU A 605 -104.32 -31.35 1.16
C GLU A 605 -105.37 -30.84 0.17
N GLN A 606 -105.09 -29.82 -0.64
CA GLN A 606 -105.91 -29.44 -1.78
C GLN A 606 -105.84 -30.49 -2.88
N ALA A 607 -104.67 -31.03 -3.24
CA ALA A 607 -104.59 -32.16 -4.15
C ALA A 607 -105.28 -33.42 -3.58
N LEU A 608 -105.32 -33.61 -2.26
CA LEU A 608 -106.06 -34.67 -1.55
C LEU A 608 -107.53 -34.30 -1.26
N GLN A 609 -107.95 -33.04 -1.43
CA GLN A 609 -109.35 -32.59 -1.43
C GLN A 609 -109.91 -32.50 -2.85
N GLU A 610 -109.08 -32.37 -3.89
CA GLU A 610 -109.46 -32.49 -5.29
C GLU A 610 -109.43 -33.95 -5.72
N MET A 611 -108.37 -34.71 -5.39
CA MET A 611 -108.48 -36.18 -5.33
C MET A 611 -109.53 -36.59 -4.31
N GLY A 612 -109.78 -35.84 -3.25
CA GLY A 612 -110.83 -36.11 -2.25
C GLY A 612 -112.24 -35.84 -2.76
N LEU A 613 -112.41 -34.88 -3.67
CA LEU A 613 -113.65 -34.64 -4.40
C LEU A 613 -113.80 -35.68 -5.51
N HIS A 614 -112.76 -36.00 -6.26
CA HIS A 614 -112.79 -37.08 -7.25
C HIS A 614 -113.01 -38.46 -6.61
N LEU A 615 -112.43 -38.72 -5.44
CA LEU A 615 -112.59 -39.94 -4.65
C LEU A 615 -113.87 -39.94 -3.82
N SER A 616 -114.45 -38.81 -3.40
CA SER A 616 -115.81 -38.81 -2.81
C SER A 616 -116.88 -38.90 -3.90
N GLN A 617 -116.72 -38.24 -5.05
CA GLN A 617 -117.52 -38.47 -6.27
C GLN A 617 -117.31 -39.88 -6.87
N SER A 618 -116.30 -40.63 -6.41
CA SER A 618 -116.06 -42.04 -6.78
C SER A 618 -116.17 -43.03 -5.62
N LYS A 619 -116.42 -42.58 -4.37
CA LYS A 619 -116.66 -43.41 -3.18
C LYS A 619 -118.07 -43.22 -2.61
N LEU A 620 -118.78 -42.17 -3.01
CA LEU A 620 -120.23 -42.23 -3.28
C LEU A 620 -120.57 -43.23 -4.42
N LYS A 621 -119.58 -43.99 -4.92
CA LYS A 621 -119.70 -45.19 -5.78
C LYS A 621 -118.90 -46.41 -5.25
N MET A 622 -118.36 -46.35 -4.02
CA MET A 622 -117.44 -47.39 -3.49
C MET A 622 -117.34 -47.46 -1.95
N GLU A 623 -118.11 -46.68 -1.19
CA GLU A 623 -118.34 -46.95 0.24
C GLU A 623 -119.28 -48.16 0.45
N ASP A 624 -119.74 -48.73 -0.67
CA ASP A 624 -120.17 -50.12 -0.82
C ASP A 624 -119.09 -51.15 -0.37
N PHE A 625 -117.81 -50.79 -0.11
CA PHE A 625 -116.71 -51.76 0.20
C PHE A 625 -115.54 -51.30 1.14
N LYS A 626 -115.55 -51.67 2.45
CA LYS A 626 -114.40 -51.98 3.40
C LYS A 626 -113.47 -50.86 3.97
N GLU A 627 -112.45 -51.08 4.88
CA GLU A 627 -112.34 -51.73 6.25
C GLU A 627 -110.92 -52.35 6.57
N VAL A 628 -110.57 -52.62 7.88
CA VAL A 628 -109.58 -53.63 8.47
C VAL A 628 -108.04 -53.29 8.83
N ASN A 629 -107.55 -53.59 10.08
CA ASN A 629 -106.16 -53.93 10.68
C ASN A 629 -104.96 -52.95 11.20
N LYS A 630 -104.06 -53.33 12.23
CA LYS A 630 -102.85 -52.56 12.92
C LYS A 630 -101.97 -53.19 14.16
N ALA A 631 -100.59 -53.05 14.40
CA ALA A 631 -99.76 -53.43 15.69
C ALA A 631 -98.15 -53.16 15.93
N LEU A 632 -97.53 -53.34 17.19
CA LEU A 632 -96.10 -53.75 17.74
C LEU A 632 -94.93 -52.88 18.51
N LYS A 633 -93.76 -53.45 19.08
CA LYS A 633 -92.74 -52.92 20.16
C LYS A 633 -91.22 -53.54 20.37
N GLY A 634 -90.24 -52.99 21.21
CA GLY A 634 -88.84 -53.55 21.66
C GLY A 634 -87.84 -52.79 22.72
N GLN A 635 -86.65 -53.32 23.26
CA GLN A 635 -85.62 -52.65 24.26
C GLN A 635 -84.09 -53.20 24.56
N ALA A 636 -83.32 -52.92 25.72
CA ALA A 636 -81.77 -52.84 25.91
C ALA A 636 -80.88 -53.46 27.16
N TRP A 637 -79.71 -52.88 27.68
CA TRP A 637 -78.41 -53.52 28.32
C TRP A 637 -77.67 -52.95 29.67
N LEU A 638 -76.53 -53.52 30.28
CA LEU A 638 -75.88 -53.25 31.67
C LEU A 638 -74.26 -53.17 31.86
N LYS A 639 -73.63 -53.11 33.10
CA LYS A 639 -72.19 -52.74 33.50
C LYS A 639 -71.37 -53.64 34.52
N ASP A 640 -70.02 -53.62 34.48
CA ASP A 640 -69.04 -54.57 35.13
C ASP A 640 -68.69 -54.48 36.65
N ASP A 641 -68.48 -53.29 37.24
CA ASP A 641 -67.81 -53.20 38.57
C ASP A 641 -68.61 -53.84 39.71
N GLU A 642 -69.94 -53.71 39.65
CA GLU A 642 -70.93 -54.17 40.63
C GLU A 642 -70.94 -55.70 40.82
N ALA A 643 -70.39 -56.46 39.87
CA ALA A 643 -70.35 -57.93 39.93
C ALA A 643 -69.15 -58.46 40.75
N THR A 644 -69.32 -58.64 42.07
CA THR A 644 -68.33 -59.32 42.94
C THR A 644 -68.33 -60.84 42.77
N GLN A 645 -69.47 -61.39 42.32
CA GLN A 645 -69.70 -62.82 42.07
C GLN A 645 -70.23 -63.02 40.64
N CYS A 646 -70.01 -64.20 40.05
CA CYS A 646 -70.61 -64.53 38.76
C CYS A 646 -72.15 -64.66 38.89
N LYS A 647 -72.91 -63.89 38.09
CA LYS A 647 -74.39 -63.83 38.12
C LYS A 647 -75.08 -65.20 38.10
N GLN A 648 -74.51 -66.20 37.43
CA GLN A 648 -75.10 -67.55 37.29
C GLN A 648 -74.62 -68.55 38.34
N CYS A 649 -73.34 -68.53 38.74
CA CYS A 649 -72.78 -69.56 39.64
C CYS A 649 -72.42 -69.08 41.05
N GLN A 650 -72.59 -67.79 41.35
CA GLN A 650 -72.46 -67.17 42.68
C GLN A 650 -71.18 -67.57 43.45
N LYS A 651 -70.10 -67.79 42.70
CA LYS A 651 -68.73 -67.90 43.22
C LYS A 651 -68.02 -66.59 42.92
N GLU A 652 -67.36 -66.05 43.94
CA GLU A 652 -66.59 -64.81 43.87
C GLU A 652 -65.54 -64.82 42.76
N PHE A 653 -65.25 -63.64 42.22
CA PHE A 653 -64.14 -63.42 41.31
C PHE A 653 -62.83 -63.25 42.09
N SER A 654 -61.71 -63.64 41.49
CA SER A 654 -60.38 -63.58 42.10
C SER A 654 -59.32 -63.39 41.02
N ILE A 655 -58.05 -63.24 41.40
CA ILE A 655 -56.95 -63.04 40.43
C ILE A 655 -56.87 -64.19 39.40
N SER A 656 -57.28 -65.41 39.77
CA SER A 656 -57.37 -66.59 38.90
C SER A 656 -58.73 -66.78 38.19
N ARG A 657 -59.73 -65.93 38.45
CA ARG A 657 -61.11 -66.06 37.96
C ARG A 657 -61.66 -64.68 37.54
N ARG A 658 -61.65 -64.40 36.22
CA ARG A 658 -61.99 -63.09 35.62
C ARG A 658 -63.48 -62.93 35.23
N LYS A 659 -63.92 -61.67 35.07
CA LYS A 659 -65.28 -61.21 34.70
C LYS A 659 -65.50 -61.14 33.17
N HIS A 660 -66.72 -61.36 32.69
CA HIS A 660 -67.14 -61.23 31.28
C HIS A 660 -68.65 -60.89 31.12
N HIS A 661 -69.00 -59.90 30.28
CA HIS A 661 -70.39 -59.50 29.96
C HIS A 661 -71.11 -60.40 28.92
N CYS A 662 -72.43 -60.59 29.06
CA CYS A 662 -73.32 -61.22 28.07
C CYS A 662 -73.93 -60.21 27.08
N ARG A 663 -73.61 -60.27 25.78
CA ARG A 663 -74.00 -59.32 24.72
C ARG A 663 -75.50 -59.21 24.39
N ASN A 664 -76.35 -59.99 25.05
CA ASN A 664 -77.81 -59.89 24.91
C ASN A 664 -78.52 -59.31 26.15
N CYS A 665 -78.18 -59.73 27.38
CA CYS A 665 -78.87 -59.22 28.59
C CYS A 665 -78.06 -58.17 29.39
N GLY A 666 -76.73 -58.26 29.42
CA GLY A 666 -75.85 -57.26 30.01
C GLY A 666 -75.21 -57.64 31.33
N ASP A 667 -75.66 -58.69 32.01
CA ASP A 667 -75.03 -59.14 33.25
C ASP A 667 -73.62 -59.75 33.01
N ILE A 668 -72.93 -60.00 34.13
CA ILE A 668 -71.53 -60.40 34.18
C ILE A 668 -71.35 -61.79 34.78
N TYR A 669 -70.54 -62.58 34.10
CA TYR A 669 -70.37 -64.01 34.29
C TYR A 669 -68.87 -64.35 34.33
N CYS A 670 -68.50 -65.47 34.96
CA CYS A 670 -67.17 -66.05 34.73
C CYS A 670 -67.13 -66.74 33.36
N SER A 671 -65.92 -67.05 32.88
CA SER A 671 -65.77 -67.64 31.53
C SER A 671 -66.60 -68.92 31.33
N SER A 672 -66.72 -69.75 32.36
CA SER A 672 -67.52 -70.99 32.35
C SER A 672 -69.04 -70.82 32.42
N CYS A 673 -69.57 -69.60 32.51
CA CYS A 673 -71.02 -69.29 32.46
C CYS A 673 -71.34 -68.25 31.37
N SER A 674 -70.40 -68.07 30.44
CA SER A 674 -70.49 -67.19 29.27
C SER A 674 -69.61 -67.72 28.15
N SER A 675 -69.50 -69.04 28.04
CA SER A 675 -68.55 -69.69 27.13
C SER A 675 -69.00 -69.65 25.66
N ASN A 676 -70.28 -69.37 25.43
CA ASN A 676 -70.94 -69.41 24.15
C ASN A 676 -70.95 -68.04 23.46
N GLU A 677 -70.85 -68.02 22.14
CA GLU A 677 -70.90 -66.78 21.33
C GLU A 677 -71.97 -66.93 20.23
N LEU A 678 -72.88 -65.95 20.12
CA LEU A 678 -73.99 -66.00 19.16
C LEU A 678 -74.00 -64.75 18.28
N ALA A 679 -74.38 -64.90 17.01
CA ALA A 679 -74.70 -63.75 16.16
C ALA A 679 -76.00 -63.11 16.67
N LEU A 680 -75.94 -61.84 17.05
CA LEU A 680 -77.10 -61.06 17.46
C LEU A 680 -77.46 -60.10 16.32
N PRO A 681 -78.74 -59.67 16.16
CA PRO A 681 -79.09 -58.64 15.18
C PRO A 681 -78.29 -57.34 15.35
N SER A 682 -77.79 -57.09 16.56
CA SER A 682 -76.94 -55.95 16.93
C SER A 682 -75.42 -56.20 16.84
N TYR A 683 -74.96 -57.41 16.50
CA TYR A 683 -73.54 -57.76 16.49
C TYR A 683 -73.16 -58.67 15.30
N PRO A 684 -72.34 -58.18 14.33
CA PRO A 684 -72.06 -58.85 13.05
C PRO A 684 -71.00 -59.96 13.11
N LYS A 685 -70.58 -60.37 14.31
CA LYS A 685 -69.81 -61.59 14.58
C LYS A 685 -70.47 -62.31 15.75
N PRO A 686 -70.26 -63.62 15.92
CA PRO A 686 -70.59 -64.28 17.18
C PRO A 686 -70.00 -63.50 18.34
N VAL A 687 -70.83 -63.17 19.33
CA VAL A 687 -70.41 -62.43 20.52
C VAL A 687 -70.84 -63.16 21.79
N ARG A 688 -69.94 -63.16 22.77
CA ARG A 688 -70.14 -63.75 24.10
C ARG A 688 -71.52 -63.46 24.71
N VAL A 689 -72.29 -64.50 24.91
CA VAL A 689 -73.57 -64.50 25.64
C VAL A 689 -73.50 -65.45 26.82
N CYS A 690 -74.31 -65.22 27.85
CA CYS A 690 -74.56 -66.23 28.87
C CYS A 690 -75.45 -67.34 28.31
N ASP A 691 -75.40 -68.49 28.97
CA ASP A 691 -75.99 -69.74 28.46
C ASP A 691 -77.53 -69.64 28.35
N ILE A 692 -78.14 -68.79 29.20
CA ILE A 692 -79.57 -68.44 29.16
C ILE A 692 -79.93 -67.69 27.87
N CYS A 693 -79.18 -66.64 27.52
CA CYS A 693 -79.45 -65.84 26.33
C CYS A 693 -79.18 -66.61 25.03
N HIS A 694 -78.13 -67.44 25.02
CA HIS A 694 -77.84 -68.35 23.91
C HIS A 694 -79.05 -69.24 23.60
N SER A 695 -79.67 -69.82 24.64
CA SER A 695 -80.80 -70.73 24.53
C SER A 695 -82.07 -70.06 23.98
N LEU A 696 -82.41 -68.86 24.47
CA LEU A 696 -83.64 -68.14 24.06
C LEU A 696 -83.60 -67.64 22.61
N LEU A 697 -82.44 -67.25 22.12
CA LEU A 697 -82.30 -66.66 20.78
C LEU A 697 -82.33 -67.72 19.68
N LEU A 698 -81.74 -68.89 19.92
CA LEU A 698 -81.76 -70.03 18.98
C LEU A 698 -83.18 -70.54 18.69
N GLN A 699 -84.12 -70.43 19.64
CA GLN A 699 -85.51 -70.79 19.40
C GLN A 699 -86.18 -69.84 18.38
N ARG A 700 -85.95 -68.52 18.50
CA ARG A 700 -86.59 -67.51 17.64
C ARG A 700 -86.20 -67.60 16.16
N SER A 701 -84.97 -68.03 15.86
CA SER A 701 -84.48 -68.16 14.48
C SER A 701 -85.05 -69.36 13.70
N SER A 702 -85.86 -70.22 14.34
CA SER A 702 -86.50 -71.38 13.70
C SER A 702 -87.90 -71.11 13.15
N THR A 703 -88.50 -69.97 13.48
CA THR A 703 -89.93 -69.67 13.24
C THR A 703 -90.16 -68.43 12.36
N SER A 704 -89.22 -68.13 11.45
CA SER A 704 -89.34 -67.03 10.49
C SER A 704 -88.58 -67.32 9.18
N SER A 705 -88.89 -68.46 8.57
CA SER A 705 -88.67 -68.75 7.14
C SER A 705 -90.02 -68.78 6.44
#